data_AF-A0A6B2NVV7-F1
#
_entry.id   AF-A0A6B2NVV7-F1
#
_cell.length_a   1.000
_cell.length_b   1.000
_cell.length_c   1.000
_cell.angle_alpha   90.00
_cell.angle_beta   90.00
_cell.angle_gamma   90.00
#
_symmetry.space_group_name_H-M   'P 1'
#
loop_
_entity.id
_entity.type
_entity.pdbx_description
1 polymer ?
#
loop_
_entity_poly.entity_id
_entity_poly.type
_entity_poly.pdbx_seq_one_letter_code
_entity_poly.pdbx_strand_id
1 'polypeptide(L)'
;MTDSKRRKSGLIADKRYGAKSKSPAPAKPRGAGGKPAPKRKSKPPRRSGGNVITRFFGWIFGLVWGLIWRTGMIVVLLVGLAVALIYSTLPDVSALLDGRARGSVTLMDRDGKVFAWRGDQFGGVITTDTVSPHLKNAVLATEDKRFYYHFGVSPRGVASAVRINLREGRGPLSGHGGSTITQQTAKLLCLGVPYDPAVWKSEAEYESDCRQGSLWRKIKEAVFAMAMEAKYSKDEILNIYLNRAFLGAGARGFEAASQRYFGKSAAQVNPSEAAMLAGLLVAPTRYAPTNSLKRSQERAQVVLGLMEEQGYLTADQAQAARANPALLSEAAAAQAGGYFADWVMSELPDYFGGNTTEDVIIKTTLDQRIQTSAEEAMRFIFQEKVRDGSKAQAAIVVMSADGAVRAMVGGRDTRVTGAFNRATQAARQTGSSFKPFVYATALEMGHSPLDTVVDEPYCINIPGSGQWCPKNYTNKYYGRVTLAQALKDSLNVPAVKVAEAMGLNNVRRVASDFGIESDLAAGPALALGASESSLLEMTGAYAGILNGGSSVEPYGLTELRLQGENEVLMGTGTGIGERVINAEAAGQLIWMMEKVISEGSGRRAALPGWQAAGKTGTTQAARDAWFIGFTADYVAGVWMGYDDNTPLSGVTGGGLPAEIWHETMIRVHEGMTPKPLPMQAPRQPVVVAKPKPKKPQGGLGQAVDKLLKDLFGN
;
A
#
# COMPACT_ATOMS: atom_id res chain seq x y z
N MET A 1 34.17 -8.00 -52.20
CA MET A 1 34.16 -7.45 -53.58
C MET A 1 34.52 -5.97 -53.48
N THR A 2 35.43 -5.50 -54.36
CA THR A 2 35.57 -4.14 -54.95
C THR A 2 35.54 -2.87 -54.08
N ASP A 3 36.38 -1.83 -54.30
CA ASP A 3 37.73 -1.78 -54.90
C ASP A 3 38.39 -0.38 -54.74
N SER A 4 39.73 -0.32 -54.57
CA SER A 4 40.69 0.76 -54.95
C SER A 4 40.45 2.25 -54.50
N LYS A 5 41.41 3.18 -54.31
CA LYS A 5 42.85 3.44 -54.64
C LYS A 5 43.50 4.18 -53.42
N ARG A 6 44.79 4.03 -53.02
CA ARG A 6 46.08 4.43 -53.66
C ARG A 6 46.18 5.94 -54.01
N ARG A 7 47.27 6.71 -53.79
CA ARG A 7 48.60 6.49 -53.14
C ARG A 7 49.40 7.83 -53.10
N LYS A 8 50.33 8.03 -52.14
CA LYS A 8 51.58 8.89 -52.20
C LYS A 8 51.40 10.42 -52.44
N SER A 9 52.36 11.34 -52.22
CA SER A 9 53.54 11.56 -51.34
C SER A 9 54.41 12.64 -52.03
N GLY A 10 54.91 13.69 -51.35
CA GLY A 10 55.85 14.64 -51.98
C GLY A 10 56.37 15.75 -51.07
N LEU A 11 57.70 15.81 -50.89
CA LEU A 11 58.45 16.95 -50.35
C LEU A 11 58.92 17.83 -51.52
N ILE A 12 59.17 19.13 -51.26
CA ILE A 12 60.32 19.96 -51.72
C ILE A 12 60.00 21.46 -51.50
N ALA A 13 61.04 22.30 -51.45
CA ALA A 13 61.04 23.63 -50.85
C ALA A 13 61.20 24.81 -51.84
N ASP A 14 61.34 26.00 -51.24
CA ASP A 14 62.13 27.17 -51.69
C ASP A 14 61.47 28.34 -52.46
N LYS A 15 61.36 29.47 -51.73
CA LYS A 15 61.89 30.83 -52.04
C LYS A 15 61.29 31.74 -53.15
N ARG A 16 60.97 32.96 -52.66
CA ARG A 16 61.45 34.32 -53.05
C ARG A 16 60.57 35.27 -53.90
N TYR A 17 60.71 36.55 -53.49
CA TYR A 17 60.47 37.86 -54.14
C TYR A 17 59.08 38.51 -53.93
N GLY A 18 58.98 39.80 -53.57
CA GLY A 18 60.00 40.73 -53.06
C GLY A 18 59.54 42.21 -52.94
N ALA A 19 60.27 43.00 -52.14
CA ALA A 19 60.62 44.44 -52.34
C ALA A 19 59.48 45.54 -52.34
N LYS A 20 59.68 46.81 -51.93
CA LYS A 20 60.82 47.56 -51.33
C LYS A 20 60.36 48.95 -50.78
N SER A 21 61.27 49.61 -50.04
CA SER A 21 61.53 51.09 -49.99
C SER A 21 60.73 51.93 -48.97
N LYS A 22 61.28 52.91 -48.23
CA LYS A 22 62.65 53.53 -48.18
C LYS A 22 62.90 54.20 -46.80
N SER A 23 64.18 54.40 -46.42
CA SER A 23 64.63 55.33 -45.36
C SER A 23 65.34 56.55 -45.98
N PRO A 24 65.80 57.56 -45.20
CA PRO A 24 67.23 57.54 -44.79
C PRO A 24 67.57 58.16 -43.40
N ALA A 25 68.80 57.90 -42.94
CA ALA A 25 69.47 58.53 -41.78
C ALA A 25 70.45 59.65 -42.24
N PRO A 26 71.28 60.29 -41.37
CA PRO A 26 72.46 59.69 -40.69
C PRO A 26 72.47 60.03 -39.16
N ALA A 27 73.53 60.02 -38.32
CA ALA A 27 74.99 59.89 -38.49
C ALA A 27 75.71 59.17 -37.30
N LYS A 28 76.91 59.64 -36.90
CA LYS A 28 77.94 59.01 -36.02
C LYS A 28 78.93 60.13 -35.50
N PRO A 29 80.12 59.86 -34.90
CA PRO A 29 80.48 59.09 -33.68
C PRO A 29 81.58 59.79 -32.79
N ARG A 30 82.00 59.14 -31.68
CA ARG A 30 83.33 59.13 -30.96
C ARG A 30 83.09 58.89 -29.46
N GLY A 31 83.97 58.34 -28.62
CA GLY A 31 85.30 57.73 -28.83
C GLY A 31 85.87 57.18 -27.49
N ALA A 32 86.85 56.28 -27.58
CA ALA A 32 87.46 55.46 -26.52
C ALA A 32 87.90 56.11 -25.18
N GLY A 33 88.04 55.25 -24.15
CA GLY A 33 89.25 55.23 -23.30
C GLY A 33 89.08 55.50 -21.79
N GLY A 34 89.48 54.54 -20.94
CA GLY A 34 89.72 54.80 -19.51
C GLY A 34 89.50 53.62 -18.54
N LYS A 35 90.55 52.83 -18.26
CA LYS A 35 90.73 52.16 -16.95
C LYS A 35 91.67 53.03 -16.11
N PRO A 36 91.48 53.11 -14.77
CA PRO A 36 92.54 52.53 -13.94
C PRO A 36 92.12 51.94 -12.57
N ALA A 37 92.97 51.00 -12.12
CA ALA A 37 93.36 50.68 -10.74
C ALA A 37 92.36 50.02 -9.74
N PRO A 38 92.85 49.12 -8.85
CA PRO A 38 92.02 48.26 -8.00
C PRO A 38 91.76 48.83 -6.59
N LYS A 39 90.54 48.67 -6.07
CA LYS A 39 90.23 48.97 -4.66
C LYS A 39 90.18 47.70 -3.79
N ARG A 40 91.20 47.62 -2.92
CA ARG A 40 91.30 46.88 -1.64
C ARG A 40 90.16 45.90 -1.29
N LYS A 41 90.53 44.62 -1.09
CA LYS A 41 89.73 43.66 -0.31
C LYS A 41 89.50 44.19 1.11
N SER A 42 88.27 44.53 1.46
CA SER A 42 87.86 44.71 2.85
C SER A 42 87.76 43.34 3.54
N LYS A 43 88.33 43.22 4.74
CA LYS A 43 88.18 42.01 5.57
C LYS A 43 86.70 41.84 5.95
N PRO A 44 86.18 40.60 6.06
CA PRO A 44 84.80 40.38 6.48
C PRO A 44 84.60 40.84 7.93
N PRO A 45 83.49 41.51 8.27
CA PRO A 45 83.16 41.79 9.66
C PRO A 45 82.82 40.48 10.37
N ARG A 46 83.61 40.10 11.38
CA ARG A 46 83.23 39.07 12.36
C ARG A 46 82.02 39.58 13.16
N ARG A 47 80.80 39.26 12.69
CA ARG A 47 79.60 39.15 13.53
C ARG A 47 79.46 37.66 13.86
N SER A 48 79.93 37.21 15.02
CA SER A 48 79.31 37.39 16.34
C SER A 48 77.92 36.76 16.42
N GLY A 49 77.80 35.68 17.20
CA GLY A 49 76.58 35.28 17.90
C GLY A 49 75.29 35.16 17.07
N GLY A 50 75.31 34.47 15.92
CA GLY A 50 74.05 34.05 15.28
C GLY A 50 73.34 33.02 16.16
N ASN A 51 72.36 33.46 16.95
CA ASN A 51 71.62 32.69 17.96
C ASN A 51 71.44 31.21 17.57
N VAL A 52 72.07 30.31 18.35
CA VAL A 52 71.90 28.86 18.22
C VAL A 52 70.42 28.49 18.21
N ILE A 53 69.63 29.20 19.02
CA ILE A 53 68.17 29.12 19.13
C ILE A 53 67.45 29.32 17.78
N THR A 54 67.79 30.33 16.97
CA THR A 54 67.07 30.58 15.70
C THR A 54 67.47 29.59 14.60
N ARG A 55 68.72 29.11 14.60
CA ARG A 55 69.14 27.98 13.74
C ARG A 55 68.49 26.67 14.16
N PHE A 56 68.34 26.43 15.46
CA PHE A 56 67.66 25.26 16.02
C PHE A 56 66.17 25.25 15.67
N PHE A 57 65.46 26.37 15.86
CA PHE A 57 64.06 26.50 15.43
C PHE A 57 63.89 26.41 13.90
N GLY A 58 64.81 26.98 13.11
CA GLY A 58 64.79 26.82 11.65
C GLY A 58 65.02 25.38 11.18
N TRP A 59 65.90 24.63 11.87
CA TRP A 59 66.13 23.21 11.61
C TRP A 59 64.95 22.33 12.05
N ILE A 60 64.36 22.60 13.22
CA ILE A 60 63.12 21.96 13.67
C ILE A 60 61.97 22.26 12.70
N PHE A 61 61.81 23.50 12.26
CA PHE A 61 60.80 23.86 11.26
C PHE A 61 61.05 23.13 9.93
N GLY A 62 62.29 23.03 9.47
CA GLY A 62 62.66 22.24 8.29
C GLY A 62 62.41 20.74 8.43
N LEU A 63 62.63 20.17 9.62
CA LEU A 63 62.31 18.77 9.94
C LEU A 63 60.80 18.53 10.01
N VAL A 64 60.04 19.40 10.68
CA VAL A 64 58.57 19.33 10.77
C VAL A 64 57.96 19.51 9.39
N TRP A 65 58.44 20.46 8.59
CA TRP A 65 58.00 20.66 7.20
C TRP A 65 58.34 19.47 6.30
N GLY A 66 59.55 18.93 6.40
CA GLY A 66 59.98 17.73 5.69
C GLY A 66 59.21 16.48 6.11
N LEU A 67 58.84 16.36 7.39
CA LEU A 67 57.99 15.31 7.92
C LEU A 67 56.57 15.45 7.37
N ILE A 68 55.97 16.64 7.42
CA ILE A 68 54.63 16.93 6.87
C ILE A 68 54.57 16.62 5.37
N TRP A 69 55.60 17.00 4.59
CA TRP A 69 55.64 16.68 3.16
C TRP A 69 55.78 15.18 2.91
N ARG A 70 56.62 14.47 3.68
CA ARG A 70 56.79 13.01 3.54
C ARG A 70 55.53 12.24 3.94
N THR A 71 54.91 12.59 5.07
CA THR A 71 53.65 11.96 5.51
C THR A 71 52.51 12.31 4.56
N GLY A 72 52.43 13.55 4.07
CA GLY A 72 51.49 13.94 3.02
C GLY A 72 51.66 13.13 1.73
N MET A 73 52.90 12.93 1.27
CA MET A 73 53.17 12.11 0.08
C MET A 73 52.83 10.63 0.28
N ILE A 74 53.10 10.07 1.47
CA ILE A 74 52.69 8.71 1.85
C ILE A 74 51.16 8.58 1.87
N VAL A 75 50.45 9.56 2.45
CA VAL A 75 48.97 9.57 2.46
C VAL A 75 48.41 9.65 1.04
N VAL A 76 48.97 10.49 0.16
CA VAL A 76 48.57 10.56 -1.25
C VAL A 76 48.82 9.23 -1.97
N LEU A 77 49.96 8.57 -1.74
CA LEU A 77 50.24 7.24 -2.30
C LEU A 77 49.28 6.16 -1.78
N LEU A 78 48.96 6.16 -0.49
CA LEU A 78 48.02 5.20 0.11
C LEU A 78 46.58 5.43 -0.41
N VAL A 79 46.15 6.68 -0.54
CA VAL A 79 44.85 7.02 -1.15
C VAL A 79 44.84 6.64 -2.63
N GLY A 80 45.89 6.93 -3.39
CA GLY A 80 46.02 6.54 -4.80
C GLY A 80 45.98 5.02 -5.00
N LEU A 81 46.66 4.26 -4.14
CA LEU A 81 46.61 2.80 -4.14
C LEU A 81 45.20 2.28 -3.80
N ALA A 82 44.54 2.84 -2.79
CA ALA A 82 43.17 2.46 -2.44
C ALA A 82 42.17 2.79 -3.56
N VAL A 83 42.32 3.94 -4.23
CA VAL A 83 41.55 4.32 -5.42
C VAL A 83 41.79 3.32 -6.56
N ALA A 84 43.04 2.94 -6.84
CA ALA A 84 43.38 1.99 -7.90
C ALA A 84 42.83 0.58 -7.64
N LEU A 85 42.86 0.12 -6.38
CA LEU A 85 42.29 -1.16 -5.97
C LEU A 85 40.76 -1.17 -6.16
N ILE A 86 40.06 -0.15 -5.67
CA ILE A 86 38.60 -0.04 -5.85
C ILE A 86 38.24 0.10 -7.33
N TYR A 87 38.99 0.89 -8.09
CA TYR A 87 38.82 1.04 -9.54
C TYR A 87 38.83 -0.32 -10.26
N SER A 88 39.74 -1.22 -9.88
CA SER A 88 39.84 -2.56 -10.48
C SER A 88 38.68 -3.50 -10.12
N THR A 89 37.91 -3.20 -9.07
CA THR A 89 36.74 -3.98 -8.64
C THR A 89 35.40 -3.38 -9.06
N LEU A 90 35.37 -2.17 -9.62
CA LEU A 90 34.14 -1.56 -10.11
C LEU A 90 33.64 -2.30 -11.38
N PRO A 91 32.33 -2.67 -11.47
CA PRO A 91 31.75 -3.29 -12.66
C PRO A 91 31.58 -2.27 -13.80
N ASP A 92 30.89 -2.60 -14.88
CA ASP A 92 30.52 -1.60 -15.91
C ASP A 92 29.26 -0.83 -15.51
N VAL A 93 29.10 0.38 -16.06
CA VAL A 93 28.03 1.33 -15.65
C VAL A 93 26.64 0.72 -15.77
N SER A 94 26.36 -0.08 -16.81
CA SER A 94 25.06 -0.70 -17.06
C SER A 94 24.60 -1.60 -15.92
N ALA A 95 25.53 -2.37 -15.31
CA ALA A 95 25.27 -3.24 -14.16
C ALA A 95 24.96 -2.46 -12.87
N LEU A 96 25.12 -1.13 -12.87
CA LEU A 96 24.82 -0.26 -11.74
C LEU A 96 23.50 0.51 -11.91
N LEU A 97 22.82 0.42 -13.06
CA LEU A 97 21.61 1.20 -13.35
C LEU A 97 20.34 0.60 -12.73
N ASP A 98 20.07 -0.70 -12.88
CA ASP A 98 19.09 -1.38 -12.02
C ASP A 98 19.73 -1.69 -10.67
N GLY A 99 18.94 -1.55 -9.61
CA GLY A 99 19.39 -1.58 -8.23
C GLY A 99 18.36 -2.07 -7.25
N ARG A 100 17.40 -2.87 -7.71
CA ARG A 100 16.35 -3.46 -6.89
C ARG A 100 16.78 -4.81 -6.32
N ALA A 101 16.31 -5.12 -5.12
CA ALA A 101 16.28 -6.50 -4.62
C ALA A 101 14.93 -7.18 -4.88
N ARG A 102 13.91 -6.42 -5.32
CA ARG A 102 12.54 -6.89 -5.56
C ARG A 102 11.95 -6.24 -6.80
N GLY A 103 11.19 -7.00 -7.57
CA GLY A 103 10.40 -6.46 -8.67
C GLY A 103 9.26 -5.59 -8.17
N SER A 104 8.61 -4.89 -9.09
CA SER A 104 7.37 -4.17 -8.80
C SER A 104 6.16 -5.07 -9.02
N VAL A 105 5.14 -4.89 -8.21
CA VAL A 105 3.83 -5.51 -8.43
C VAL A 105 2.85 -4.39 -8.73
N THR A 106 2.36 -4.36 -9.97
CA THR A 106 1.37 -3.41 -10.46
C THR A 106 -0.01 -4.05 -10.38
N LEU A 107 -0.89 -3.50 -9.53
CA LEU A 107 -2.24 -4.01 -9.35
C LEU A 107 -3.23 -3.17 -10.18
N MET A 108 -3.94 -3.84 -11.07
CA MET A 108 -5.00 -3.30 -11.92
C MET A 108 -6.37 -3.73 -11.40
N ASP A 109 -7.35 -2.83 -11.48
CA ASP A 109 -8.75 -3.13 -11.23
C ASP A 109 -9.34 -4.04 -12.32
N ARG A 110 -10.61 -4.43 -12.18
CA ARG A 110 -11.25 -5.32 -13.16
C ARG A 110 -11.31 -4.73 -14.58
N ASP A 111 -11.31 -3.40 -14.69
CA ASP A 111 -11.42 -2.63 -15.92
C ASP A 111 -10.03 -2.33 -16.54
N GLY A 112 -8.94 -2.81 -15.91
CA GLY A 112 -7.56 -2.69 -16.38
C GLY A 112 -6.84 -1.41 -15.95
N LYS A 113 -7.43 -0.59 -15.07
CA LYS A 113 -6.80 0.63 -14.56
C LYS A 113 -5.92 0.31 -13.36
N VAL A 114 -4.70 0.84 -13.34
CA VAL A 114 -3.80 0.70 -12.19
C VAL A 114 -4.36 1.50 -11.00
N PHE A 115 -4.51 0.85 -9.86
CA PHE A 115 -4.97 1.47 -8.61
C PHE A 115 -3.91 1.40 -7.49
N ALA A 116 -3.01 0.42 -7.54
CA ALA A 116 -1.98 0.24 -6.53
C ALA A 116 -0.67 -0.33 -7.11
N TRP A 117 0.42 -0.05 -6.39
CA TRP A 117 1.74 -0.61 -6.66
C TRP A 117 2.39 -1.09 -5.36
N ARG A 118 3.13 -2.19 -5.41
CA ARG A 118 3.95 -2.77 -4.32
C ARG A 118 5.34 -3.16 -4.86
N GLY A 119 6.27 -3.54 -3.98
CA GLY A 119 7.65 -3.82 -4.36
C GLY A 119 8.47 -2.57 -4.74
N ASP A 120 9.69 -2.77 -5.27
CA ASP A 120 10.52 -1.66 -5.77
C ASP A 120 10.20 -1.41 -7.25
N GLN A 121 9.68 -0.23 -7.55
CA GLN A 121 9.33 0.16 -8.91
C GLN A 121 10.58 0.54 -9.71
N PHE A 122 10.75 -0.05 -10.89
CA PHE A 122 11.66 0.38 -11.93
C PHE A 122 10.86 0.85 -13.13
N GLY A 123 11.14 2.06 -13.61
CA GLY A 123 10.47 2.61 -14.79
C GLY A 123 11.27 2.43 -16.08
N GLY A 124 12.36 1.64 -16.04
CA GLY A 124 13.37 1.58 -17.09
C GLY A 124 14.56 2.52 -16.83
N VAL A 125 15.62 2.32 -17.60
CA VAL A 125 16.86 3.12 -17.50
C VAL A 125 16.66 4.49 -18.14
N ILE A 126 16.86 5.55 -17.37
CA ILE A 126 17.03 6.92 -17.89
C ILE A 126 18.48 7.35 -17.89
N THR A 127 18.83 8.24 -18.83
CA THR A 127 20.14 8.89 -18.90
C THR A 127 19.99 10.41 -18.79
N THR A 128 21.09 11.10 -18.56
CA THR A 128 21.21 12.56 -18.58
C THR A 128 20.75 13.23 -19.87
N ASP A 129 20.60 12.48 -20.96
CA ASP A 129 20.17 12.97 -22.27
C ASP A 129 18.72 12.58 -22.61
N THR A 130 18.17 11.55 -21.96
CA THR A 130 16.76 11.13 -22.11
C THR A 130 15.84 11.68 -21.02
N VAL A 131 16.37 12.05 -19.87
CA VAL A 131 15.62 12.69 -18.77
C VAL A 131 15.29 14.16 -19.09
N SER A 132 14.19 14.67 -18.52
CA SER A 132 13.83 16.09 -18.64
C SER A 132 14.99 17.00 -18.22
N PRO A 133 15.39 18.00 -19.03
CA PRO A 133 16.42 18.96 -18.64
C PRO A 133 16.09 19.70 -17.35
N HIS A 134 14.80 19.94 -17.07
CA HIS A 134 14.36 20.52 -15.80
C HIS A 134 14.67 19.60 -14.63
N LEU A 135 14.54 18.28 -14.78
CA LEU A 135 14.84 17.32 -13.72
C LEU A 135 16.34 17.16 -13.49
N LYS A 136 17.14 17.04 -14.56
CA LYS A 136 18.61 17.07 -14.47
C LYS A 136 19.07 18.32 -13.71
N ASN A 137 18.54 19.48 -14.09
CA ASN A 137 18.90 20.76 -13.47
C ASN A 137 18.37 20.90 -12.03
N ALA A 138 17.18 20.37 -11.70
CA ALA A 138 16.64 20.40 -10.33
C ALA A 138 17.49 19.58 -9.35
N VAL A 139 17.96 18.40 -9.78
CA VAL A 139 18.86 17.54 -8.99
C VAL A 139 20.21 18.23 -8.80
N LEU A 140 20.83 18.74 -9.88
CA LEU A 140 22.10 19.48 -9.81
C LEU A 140 21.98 20.72 -8.91
N ALA A 141 20.90 21.49 -9.02
CA ALA A 141 20.68 22.70 -8.23
C ALA A 141 20.50 22.43 -6.74
N THR A 142 19.92 21.28 -6.39
CA THR A 142 19.60 20.90 -4.99
C THR A 142 20.76 20.20 -4.30
N GLU A 143 21.41 19.26 -4.97
CA GLU A 143 22.40 18.36 -4.35
C GLU A 143 23.85 18.84 -4.55
N ASP A 144 24.21 19.31 -5.76
CA ASP A 144 25.60 19.65 -6.08
C ASP A 144 25.74 20.63 -7.25
N LYS A 145 25.52 21.93 -6.99
CA LYS A 145 25.68 23.07 -7.92
C LYS A 145 26.98 23.06 -8.73
N ARG A 146 28.01 22.34 -8.28
CA ARG A 146 29.34 22.30 -8.92
C ARG A 146 29.78 20.89 -9.31
N PHE A 147 28.83 19.95 -9.47
CA PHE A 147 29.09 18.55 -9.78
C PHE A 147 30.15 18.33 -10.87
N TYR A 148 30.02 19.02 -12.01
CA TYR A 148 30.94 18.89 -13.15
C TYR A 148 32.34 19.53 -12.94
N TYR A 149 32.59 20.22 -11.82
CA TYR A 149 33.81 21.03 -11.59
C TYR A 149 34.72 20.55 -10.45
N HIS A 150 34.41 19.41 -9.81
CA HIS A 150 35.25 18.79 -8.78
C HIS A 150 35.45 17.30 -9.08
N PHE A 151 36.35 16.63 -8.36
CA PHE A 151 36.68 15.22 -8.57
C PHE A 151 36.38 14.39 -7.33
N GLY A 152 35.24 13.69 -7.33
CA GLY A 152 34.75 12.82 -6.26
C GLY A 152 34.25 13.57 -5.03
N VAL A 153 35.06 14.48 -4.50
CA VAL A 153 34.79 15.31 -3.31
C VAL A 153 34.94 16.78 -3.68
N SER A 154 34.13 17.65 -3.08
CA SER A 154 34.22 19.10 -3.28
C SER A 154 34.86 19.79 -2.07
N PRO A 155 36.16 20.18 -2.09
CA PRO A 155 36.79 20.91 -0.99
C PRO A 155 36.06 22.22 -0.66
N ARG A 156 35.52 22.91 -1.68
CA ARG A 156 34.69 24.10 -1.51
C ARG A 156 33.31 23.80 -0.92
N GLY A 157 32.73 22.63 -1.22
CA GLY A 157 31.49 22.15 -0.59
C GLY A 157 31.69 21.88 0.90
N VAL A 158 32.69 21.07 1.24
CA VAL A 158 33.06 20.74 2.63
C VAL A 158 33.37 22.01 3.44
N ALA A 159 34.23 22.91 2.93
CA ALA A 159 34.56 24.15 3.62
C ALA A 159 33.34 25.08 3.82
N SER A 160 32.40 25.10 2.86
CA SER A 160 31.16 25.87 3.00
C SER A 160 30.25 25.27 4.07
N ALA A 161 30.07 23.96 4.10
CA ALA A 161 29.28 23.26 5.11
C ALA A 161 29.83 23.48 6.53
N VAL A 162 31.15 23.30 6.72
CA VAL A 162 31.85 23.60 7.99
C VAL A 162 31.58 25.04 8.44
N ARG A 163 31.70 26.02 7.54
CA ARG A 163 31.45 27.43 7.84
C ARG A 163 30.00 27.72 8.23
N ILE A 164 29.03 27.06 7.61
CA ILE A 164 27.60 27.22 7.94
C ILE A 164 27.32 26.61 9.31
N ASN A 165 27.75 25.37 9.55
CA ASN A 165 27.54 24.68 10.82
C ASN A 165 28.11 25.48 12.01
N LEU A 166 29.35 25.99 11.88
CA LEU A 166 29.97 26.83 12.90
C LEU A 166 29.22 28.17 13.13
N ARG A 167 28.62 28.76 12.09
CA ARG A 167 27.79 29.97 12.22
C ARG A 167 26.44 29.71 12.89
N GLU A 168 25.91 28.49 12.77
CA GLU A 168 24.68 28.04 13.41
C GLU A 168 24.90 27.51 14.85
N GLY A 169 26.11 27.65 15.41
CA GLY A 169 26.46 27.14 16.74
C GLY A 169 26.60 25.61 16.80
N ARG A 170 26.68 24.94 15.64
CA ARG A 170 26.86 23.49 15.52
C ARG A 170 28.34 23.13 15.41
N GLY A 171 28.66 21.85 15.62
CA GLY A 171 30.01 21.34 15.41
C GLY A 171 30.40 21.38 13.91
N PRO A 172 31.69 21.46 13.56
CA PRO A 172 32.13 21.62 12.17
C PRO A 172 31.65 20.48 11.24
N LEU A 173 31.37 19.30 11.81
CA LEU A 173 30.90 18.10 11.09
C LEU A 173 29.44 17.71 11.40
N SER A 174 28.66 18.58 12.07
CA SER A 174 27.24 18.31 12.38
C SER A 174 26.31 19.40 11.82
N GLY A 175 25.31 18.99 11.03
CA GLY A 175 24.39 19.90 10.35
C GLY A 175 24.37 19.67 8.84
N HIS A 176 24.58 20.74 8.07
CA HIS A 176 24.47 20.74 6.60
C HIS A 176 25.50 19.83 5.94
N GLY A 177 25.04 19.07 4.94
CA GLY A 177 25.87 18.12 4.20
C GLY A 177 26.69 18.79 3.10
N GLY A 178 28.02 18.71 3.19
CA GLY A 178 28.93 19.08 2.10
C GLY A 178 29.26 17.94 1.14
N SER A 179 28.41 16.91 1.05
CA SER A 179 28.64 15.71 0.22
C SER A 179 28.22 15.93 -1.23
N THR A 180 29.02 15.40 -2.17
CA THR A 180 28.78 15.50 -3.62
C THR A 180 27.79 14.44 -4.12
N ILE A 181 27.24 14.62 -5.33
CA ILE A 181 26.44 13.56 -5.99
C ILE A 181 27.24 12.25 -6.10
N THR A 182 28.54 12.31 -6.41
CA THR A 182 29.41 11.12 -6.47
C THR A 182 29.52 10.40 -5.12
N GLN A 183 29.70 11.13 -4.02
CA GLN A 183 29.71 10.54 -2.67
C GLN A 183 28.35 9.95 -2.28
N GLN A 184 27.24 10.58 -2.70
CA GLN A 184 25.92 10.02 -2.48
C GLN A 184 25.69 8.76 -3.32
N THR A 185 26.17 8.72 -4.56
CA THR A 185 26.11 7.53 -5.43
C THR A 185 26.93 6.39 -4.84
N ALA A 186 28.13 6.66 -4.34
CA ALA A 186 28.95 5.69 -3.60
C ALA A 186 28.23 5.12 -2.36
N LYS A 187 27.45 5.95 -1.64
CA LYS A 187 26.60 5.53 -0.51
C LYS A 187 25.40 4.69 -0.98
N LEU A 188 24.76 5.03 -2.10
CA LEU A 188 23.66 4.22 -2.67
C LEU A 188 24.14 2.82 -3.08
N LEU A 189 25.36 2.73 -3.63
CA LEU A 189 26.04 1.50 -4.03
C LEU A 189 26.69 0.71 -2.88
N CYS A 190 26.42 1.05 -1.60
CA CYS A 190 27.01 0.38 -0.43
C CYS A 190 28.56 0.22 -0.48
N LEU A 191 29.25 1.13 -1.17
CA LEU A 191 30.71 1.05 -1.41
C LEU A 191 31.15 -0.26 -2.11
N GLY A 192 30.31 -0.83 -2.96
CA GLY A 192 30.61 -2.04 -3.74
C GLY A 192 30.51 -3.35 -2.95
N VAL A 193 30.06 -3.31 -1.70
CA VAL A 193 29.68 -4.52 -0.96
C VAL A 193 28.35 -5.02 -1.52
N PRO A 194 28.22 -6.26 -2.03
CA PRO A 194 26.94 -6.79 -2.48
C PRO A 194 26.06 -7.22 -1.30
N TYR A 195 24.75 -7.35 -1.54
CA TYR A 195 23.83 -7.98 -0.59
C TYR A 195 24.13 -9.48 -0.47
N ASP A 196 24.19 -9.99 0.76
CA ASP A 196 24.33 -11.42 1.07
C ASP A 196 23.17 -11.88 1.98
N PRO A 197 22.25 -12.74 1.50
CA PRO A 197 21.12 -13.23 2.28
C PRO A 197 21.52 -14.16 3.45
N ALA A 198 22.77 -14.66 3.50
CA ALA A 198 23.28 -15.38 4.65
C ALA A 198 23.71 -14.45 5.80
N VAL A 199 23.94 -13.16 5.52
CA VAL A 199 24.42 -12.16 6.49
C VAL A 199 23.30 -11.25 6.98
N TRP A 200 22.41 -10.79 6.08
CA TRP A 200 21.30 -9.89 6.43
C TRP A 200 19.95 -10.54 6.12
N LYS A 201 18.98 -10.40 7.02
CA LYS A 201 17.64 -11.00 6.88
C LYS A 201 16.76 -10.27 5.86
N SER A 202 17.15 -9.07 5.47
CA SER A 202 16.47 -8.27 4.46
C SER A 202 17.42 -7.26 3.83
N GLU A 203 17.13 -6.82 2.60
CA GLU A 203 17.86 -5.72 1.98
C GLU A 203 17.75 -4.42 2.81
N ALA A 204 16.61 -4.19 3.50
CA ALA A 204 16.45 -3.02 4.36
C ALA A 204 17.43 -3.01 5.55
N GLU A 205 17.72 -4.18 6.13
CA GLU A 205 18.72 -4.34 7.19
C GLU A 205 20.13 -4.07 6.63
N TYR A 206 20.47 -4.68 5.50
CA TYR A 206 21.72 -4.43 4.76
C TYR A 206 21.90 -2.96 4.37
N GLU A 207 20.89 -2.29 3.81
CA GLU A 207 20.98 -0.86 3.48
C GLU A 207 21.15 0.00 4.73
N SER A 208 20.50 -0.36 5.84
CA SER A 208 20.63 0.38 7.10
C SER A 208 22.06 0.30 7.66
N ASP A 209 22.67 -0.88 7.59
CA ASP A 209 24.06 -1.15 7.99
C ASP A 209 25.05 -0.48 7.02
N CYS A 210 24.96 -0.81 5.73
CA CYS A 210 25.83 -0.26 4.69
C CYS A 210 25.75 1.28 4.62
N ARG A 211 24.62 1.91 5.02
CA ARG A 211 24.40 3.37 5.03
C ARG A 211 24.44 4.04 6.41
N GLN A 212 24.69 3.33 7.51
CA GLN A 212 24.92 3.87 8.88
C GLN A 212 26.10 4.88 8.97
N GLY A 213 25.85 6.15 9.26
CA GLY A 213 26.91 7.18 9.21
C GLY A 213 28.03 7.02 10.25
N SER A 214 29.29 6.96 9.78
CA SER A 214 30.49 7.08 10.63
C SER A 214 31.60 7.90 9.96
N LEU A 215 32.51 8.50 10.74
CA LEU A 215 33.63 9.28 10.20
C LEU A 215 34.54 8.42 9.32
N TRP A 216 34.80 7.17 9.74
CA TRP A 216 35.59 6.22 8.97
C TRP A 216 34.91 5.83 7.65
N ARG A 217 33.58 5.60 7.65
CA ARG A 217 32.89 5.36 6.37
C ARG A 217 32.84 6.61 5.50
N LYS A 218 32.74 7.82 6.04
CA LYS A 218 32.86 9.05 5.23
C LYS A 218 34.21 9.17 4.51
N ILE A 219 35.29 8.62 5.08
CA ILE A 219 36.59 8.47 4.40
C ILE A 219 36.49 7.41 3.29
N LYS A 220 35.91 6.22 3.56
CA LYS A 220 35.69 5.20 2.52
C LYS A 220 34.81 5.70 1.36
N GLU A 221 33.73 6.42 1.65
CA GLU A 221 32.85 7.08 0.68
C GLU A 221 33.62 8.07 -0.21
N ALA A 222 34.56 8.83 0.36
CA ALA A 222 35.40 9.75 -0.41
C ALA A 222 36.40 9.01 -1.34
N VAL A 223 37.03 7.94 -0.88
CA VAL A 223 37.96 7.13 -1.68
C VAL A 223 37.22 6.39 -2.80
N PHE A 224 36.07 5.79 -2.48
CA PHE A 224 35.21 5.13 -3.47
C PHE A 224 34.67 6.11 -4.51
N ALA A 225 34.25 7.32 -4.11
CA ALA A 225 33.84 8.36 -5.04
C ALA A 225 34.97 8.78 -6.00
N MET A 226 36.22 8.90 -5.51
CA MET A 226 37.37 9.18 -6.38
C MET A 226 37.68 8.02 -7.34
N ALA A 227 37.47 6.76 -6.94
CA ALA A 227 37.58 5.61 -7.85
C ALA A 227 36.46 5.57 -8.90
N MET A 228 35.23 5.93 -8.53
CA MET A 228 34.12 6.08 -9.47
C MET A 228 34.42 7.14 -10.53
N GLU A 229 34.95 8.31 -10.16
CA GLU A 229 35.30 9.36 -11.14
C GLU A 229 36.55 9.05 -11.98
N ALA A 230 37.38 8.10 -11.54
CA ALA A 230 38.46 7.58 -12.35
C ALA A 230 37.96 6.58 -13.42
N LYS A 231 36.84 5.88 -13.17
CA LYS A 231 36.28 4.88 -14.11
C LYS A 231 35.16 5.43 -15.00
N TYR A 232 34.27 6.26 -14.45
CA TYR A 232 33.04 6.71 -15.09
C TYR A 232 33.08 8.21 -15.35
N SER A 233 32.45 8.63 -16.44
CA SER A 233 32.17 10.05 -16.70
C SER A 233 31.18 10.64 -15.69
N LYS A 234 31.12 11.97 -15.63
CA LYS A 234 30.15 12.71 -14.80
C LYS A 234 28.70 12.34 -15.12
N ASP A 235 28.37 12.25 -16.40
CA ASP A 235 27.02 11.91 -16.83
C ASP A 235 26.69 10.43 -16.51
N GLU A 236 27.63 9.49 -16.60
CA GLU A 236 27.43 8.10 -16.14
C GLU A 236 27.19 8.00 -14.62
N ILE A 237 27.94 8.75 -13.80
CA ILE A 237 27.71 8.82 -12.35
C ILE A 237 26.32 9.40 -12.06
N LEU A 238 25.92 10.44 -12.80
CA LEU A 238 24.59 11.02 -12.67
C LEU A 238 23.50 10.06 -13.15
N ASN A 239 23.74 9.24 -14.18
CA ASN A 239 22.83 8.16 -14.59
C ASN A 239 22.62 7.15 -13.45
N ILE A 240 23.68 6.66 -12.80
CA ILE A 240 23.55 5.76 -11.65
C ILE A 240 22.74 6.44 -10.53
N TYR A 241 23.03 7.70 -10.21
CA TYR A 241 22.28 8.44 -9.19
C TYR A 241 20.79 8.56 -9.54
N LEU A 242 20.48 8.93 -10.79
CA LEU A 242 19.11 9.13 -11.27
C LEU A 242 18.28 7.84 -11.32
N ASN A 243 18.90 6.67 -11.49
CA ASN A 243 18.19 5.39 -11.49
C ASN A 243 18.14 4.71 -10.10
N ARG A 244 19.07 5.01 -9.18
CA ARG A 244 19.13 4.35 -7.86
C ARG A 244 18.60 5.18 -6.69
N ALA A 245 18.40 6.48 -6.82
CA ALA A 245 17.93 7.32 -5.71
C ALA A 245 16.55 6.86 -5.21
N PHE A 246 16.42 6.53 -3.93
CA PHE A 246 15.12 6.22 -3.33
C PHE A 246 14.31 7.50 -3.19
N LEU A 247 13.11 7.52 -3.76
CA LEU A 247 12.24 8.70 -3.85
C LEU A 247 10.92 8.52 -3.09
N GLY A 248 10.84 7.49 -2.24
CA GLY A 248 9.71 7.24 -1.35
C GLY A 248 8.68 6.28 -1.96
N ALA A 249 7.82 5.73 -1.09
CA ALA A 249 6.73 4.84 -1.47
C ALA A 249 7.13 3.63 -2.36
N GLY A 250 8.38 3.15 -2.29
CA GLY A 250 8.87 2.05 -3.14
C GLY A 250 9.39 2.48 -4.52
N ALA A 251 9.44 3.78 -4.84
CA ALA A 251 10.08 4.25 -6.06
C ALA A 251 11.61 4.34 -5.88
N ARG A 252 12.36 3.53 -6.64
CA ARG A 252 13.80 3.66 -6.82
C ARG A 252 14.06 4.24 -8.22
N GLY A 253 14.73 5.39 -8.27
CA GLY A 253 14.98 6.13 -9.51
C GLY A 253 13.86 7.08 -9.93
N PHE A 254 14.25 8.11 -10.69
CA PHE A 254 13.37 9.22 -11.03
C PHE A 254 12.28 8.87 -12.05
N GLU A 255 12.53 7.94 -12.97
CA GLU A 255 11.51 7.44 -13.90
C GLU A 255 10.39 6.71 -13.14
N ALA A 256 10.75 5.78 -12.25
CA ALA A 256 9.80 5.09 -11.37
C ALA A 256 8.99 6.08 -10.51
N ALA A 257 9.64 7.09 -9.91
CA ALA A 257 8.95 8.10 -9.10
C ALA A 257 8.02 9.00 -9.94
N SER A 258 8.43 9.36 -11.17
CA SER A 258 7.60 10.14 -12.08
C SER A 258 6.35 9.37 -12.51
N GLN A 259 6.51 8.08 -12.88
CA GLN A 259 5.39 7.20 -13.19
C GLN A 259 4.46 7.06 -11.97
N ARG A 260 5.02 6.80 -10.79
CA ARG A 260 4.28 6.61 -9.54
C ARG A 260 3.46 7.84 -9.11
N TYR A 261 4.04 9.03 -9.19
CA TYR A 261 3.40 10.24 -8.67
C TYR A 261 2.61 11.01 -9.73
N PHE A 262 3.01 10.94 -11.00
CA PHE A 262 2.44 11.76 -12.08
C PHE A 262 1.91 10.97 -13.27
N GLY A 263 2.08 9.64 -13.32
CA GLY A 263 1.59 8.80 -14.42
C GLY A 263 2.26 9.08 -15.77
N LYS A 264 3.51 9.56 -15.75
CA LYS A 264 4.28 9.93 -16.95
C LYS A 264 5.77 9.74 -16.76
N SER A 265 6.51 9.71 -17.87
CA SER A 265 7.96 9.57 -17.84
C SER A 265 8.67 10.80 -17.29
N ALA A 266 9.81 10.57 -16.62
CA ALA A 266 10.76 11.58 -16.18
C ALA A 266 11.41 12.34 -17.35
N ALA A 267 11.27 11.88 -18.60
CA ALA A 267 11.54 12.66 -19.81
C ALA A 267 10.58 13.86 -19.99
N GLN A 268 9.36 13.75 -19.47
CA GLN A 268 8.23 14.65 -19.74
C GLN A 268 7.83 15.54 -18.55
N VAL A 269 8.57 15.49 -17.43
CA VAL A 269 8.25 16.32 -16.25
C VAL A 269 8.57 17.80 -16.48
N ASN A 270 7.64 18.64 -16.05
CA ASN A 270 7.76 20.10 -16.09
C ASN A 270 8.60 20.64 -14.91
N PRO A 271 8.88 21.96 -14.82
CA PRO A 271 9.70 22.50 -13.73
C PRO A 271 9.16 22.25 -12.32
N SER A 272 7.84 22.32 -12.09
CA SER A 272 7.25 22.12 -10.75
C SER A 272 7.29 20.66 -10.31
N GLU A 273 7.12 19.72 -11.24
CA GLU A 273 7.26 18.27 -11.02
C GLU A 273 8.73 17.87 -10.81
N ALA A 274 9.62 18.41 -11.63
CA ALA A 274 11.06 18.23 -11.49
C ALA A 274 11.57 18.71 -10.12
N ALA A 275 11.13 19.90 -9.70
CA ALA A 275 11.45 20.47 -8.40
C ALA A 275 10.85 19.66 -7.23
N MET A 276 9.64 19.10 -7.41
CA MET A 276 9.03 18.21 -6.43
C MET A 276 9.84 16.92 -6.27
N LEU A 277 10.20 16.23 -7.36
CA LEU A 277 10.98 14.99 -7.35
C LEU A 277 12.37 15.21 -6.74
N ALA A 278 13.11 16.23 -7.18
CA ALA A 278 14.42 16.56 -6.57
C ALA A 278 14.28 16.97 -5.09
N GLY A 279 13.15 17.57 -4.71
CA GLY A 279 12.82 17.89 -3.33
C GLY A 279 12.73 16.67 -2.40
N LEU A 280 12.42 15.48 -2.93
CA LEU A 280 12.24 14.24 -2.15
C LEU A 280 13.56 13.73 -1.56
N LEU A 281 14.68 13.89 -2.27
CA LEU A 281 16.00 13.32 -1.95
C LEU A 281 16.44 13.52 -0.49
N VAL A 282 16.11 14.67 0.10
CA VAL A 282 16.48 15.01 1.49
C VAL A 282 15.79 14.13 2.53
N ALA A 283 14.53 13.75 2.31
CA ALA A 283 13.77 12.88 3.22
C ALA A 283 12.60 12.22 2.46
N PRO A 284 12.86 11.17 1.65
CA PRO A 284 11.92 10.69 0.64
C PRO A 284 10.54 10.33 1.19
N THR A 285 10.48 9.53 2.26
CA THR A 285 9.21 9.14 2.91
C THR A 285 8.46 10.33 3.53
N ARG A 286 9.16 11.39 3.97
CA ARG A 286 8.54 12.58 4.60
C ARG A 286 8.00 13.57 3.56
N TYR A 287 8.67 13.69 2.41
CA TYR A 287 8.27 14.60 1.34
C TYR A 287 7.52 13.91 0.19
N ALA A 288 7.32 12.59 0.24
CA ALA A 288 6.49 11.86 -0.74
C ALA A 288 5.10 12.53 -0.88
N PRO A 289 4.65 12.86 -2.11
CA PRO A 289 3.37 13.56 -2.30
C PRO A 289 2.15 12.74 -1.86
N THR A 290 2.27 11.42 -1.87
CA THR A 290 1.27 10.49 -1.31
C THR A 290 1.16 10.56 0.22
N ASN A 291 2.21 10.98 0.95
CA ASN A 291 2.16 11.21 2.39
C ASN A 291 1.63 12.63 2.71
N SER A 292 2.11 13.65 1.98
CA SER A 292 1.53 15.00 2.07
C SER A 292 1.95 15.87 0.89
N LEU A 293 1.05 15.99 -0.09
CA LEU A 293 1.20 16.87 -1.25
C LEU A 293 1.62 18.30 -0.86
N LYS A 294 1.04 18.87 0.22
CA LYS A 294 1.40 20.19 0.73
C LYS A 294 2.89 20.27 1.12
N ARG A 295 3.40 19.32 1.92
CA ARG A 295 4.84 19.27 2.30
C ARG A 295 5.74 19.14 1.07
N SER A 296 5.31 18.38 0.06
CA SER A 296 6.03 18.21 -1.21
C SER A 296 6.09 19.50 -2.01
N GLN A 297 4.97 20.22 -2.12
CA GLN A 297 4.88 21.50 -2.83
C GLN A 297 5.70 22.59 -2.14
N GLU A 298 5.63 22.70 -0.81
CA GLU A 298 6.48 23.60 -0.01
C GLU A 298 7.98 23.30 -0.24
N ARG A 299 8.37 22.02 -0.29
CA ARG A 299 9.75 21.63 -0.59
C ARG A 299 10.14 21.93 -2.05
N ALA A 300 9.23 21.74 -3.00
CA ALA A 300 9.44 22.06 -4.41
C ALA A 300 9.69 23.55 -4.64
N GLN A 301 9.00 24.44 -3.91
CA GLN A 301 9.22 25.89 -4.01
C GLN A 301 10.66 26.30 -3.67
N VAL A 302 11.29 25.63 -2.69
CA VAL A 302 12.72 25.84 -2.35
C VAL A 302 13.61 25.44 -3.52
N VAL A 303 13.34 24.29 -4.16
CA VAL A 303 14.10 23.81 -5.33
C VAL A 303 13.91 24.74 -6.53
N LEU A 304 12.70 25.23 -6.81
CA LEU A 304 12.46 26.24 -7.84
C LEU A 304 13.25 27.53 -7.60
N GLY A 305 13.36 27.99 -6.35
CA GLY A 305 14.22 29.12 -5.98
C GLY A 305 15.71 28.86 -6.23
N LEU A 306 16.19 27.66 -5.91
CA LEU A 306 17.57 27.24 -6.22
C LEU A 306 17.83 27.16 -7.73
N MET A 307 16.85 26.70 -8.52
CA MET A 307 16.98 26.64 -9.99
C MET A 307 17.03 28.04 -10.62
N GLU A 308 16.22 28.98 -10.11
CA GLU A 308 16.22 30.39 -10.54
C GLU A 308 17.54 31.10 -10.18
N GLU A 309 17.99 31.01 -8.92
CA GLU A 309 19.28 31.61 -8.46
C GLU A 309 20.50 31.08 -9.25
N GLN A 310 20.38 29.87 -9.79
CA GLN A 310 21.43 29.19 -10.54
C GLN A 310 21.33 29.40 -12.05
N GLY A 311 20.30 30.10 -12.54
CA GLY A 311 20.09 30.38 -13.96
C GLY A 311 19.56 29.19 -14.78
N TYR A 312 19.05 28.14 -14.11
CA TYR A 312 18.40 27.01 -14.79
C TYR A 312 16.93 27.27 -15.17
N LEU A 313 16.32 28.30 -14.58
CA LEU A 313 15.00 28.83 -14.93
C LEU A 313 15.09 30.35 -15.04
N THR A 314 14.32 30.94 -15.97
CA THR A 314 14.05 32.38 -15.94
C THR A 314 13.08 32.72 -14.80
N ALA A 315 13.01 34.00 -14.41
CA ALA A 315 12.06 34.46 -13.41
C ALA A 315 10.61 34.12 -13.78
N ASP A 316 10.23 34.30 -15.05
CA ASP A 316 8.90 33.98 -15.56
C ASP A 316 8.59 32.47 -15.46
N GLN A 317 9.55 31.61 -15.81
CA GLN A 317 9.41 30.15 -15.67
C GLN A 317 9.28 29.73 -14.19
N ALA A 318 10.09 30.33 -13.31
CA ALA A 318 10.04 30.07 -11.88
C ALA A 318 8.71 30.55 -11.27
N GLN A 319 8.19 31.71 -11.70
CA GLN A 319 6.88 32.23 -11.29
C GLN A 319 5.73 31.34 -11.80
N ALA A 320 5.76 30.94 -13.08
CA ALA A 320 4.75 30.04 -13.65
C ALA A 320 4.71 28.69 -12.93
N ALA A 321 5.87 28.11 -12.58
CA ALA A 321 5.97 26.87 -11.82
C ALA A 321 5.52 27.00 -10.35
N ARG A 322 5.68 28.18 -9.74
CA ARG A 322 5.14 28.49 -8.39
C ARG A 322 3.62 28.67 -8.42
N ALA A 323 3.08 29.29 -9.48
CA ALA A 323 1.65 29.49 -9.67
C ALA A 323 0.91 28.19 -10.03
N ASN A 324 1.59 27.24 -10.68
CA ASN A 324 1.08 25.93 -11.08
C ASN A 324 1.88 24.80 -10.38
N PRO A 325 1.71 24.62 -9.05
CA PRO A 325 2.43 23.59 -8.31
C PRO A 325 2.02 22.19 -8.78
N ALA A 326 2.95 21.25 -8.78
CA ALA A 326 2.69 19.87 -9.20
C ALA A 326 1.59 19.21 -8.33
N LEU A 327 0.78 18.38 -8.97
CA LEU A 327 -0.30 17.59 -8.38
C LEU A 327 -0.02 16.11 -8.64
N LEU A 328 -0.60 15.23 -7.82
CA LEU A 328 -0.60 13.79 -8.09
C LEU A 328 -1.46 13.48 -9.33
N SER A 329 -1.12 12.40 -10.05
CA SER A 329 -2.05 11.79 -11.01
C SER A 329 -3.30 11.28 -10.30
N GLU A 330 -4.41 11.12 -11.02
CA GLU A 330 -5.68 10.64 -10.46
C GLU A 330 -5.51 9.30 -9.71
N ALA A 331 -4.81 8.32 -10.31
CA ALA A 331 -4.51 7.04 -9.68
C ALA A 331 -3.66 7.19 -8.40
N ALA A 332 -2.65 8.06 -8.40
CA ALA A 332 -1.79 8.27 -7.23
C ALA A 332 -2.48 9.09 -6.11
N ALA A 333 -3.45 9.94 -6.48
CA ALA A 333 -4.28 10.74 -5.58
C ALA A 333 -5.44 9.94 -4.98
N ALA A 334 -5.99 8.98 -5.72
CA ALA A 334 -7.10 8.13 -5.28
C ALA A 334 -6.73 7.36 -4.00
N GLN A 335 -5.53 6.76 -3.96
CA GLN A 335 -5.04 5.93 -2.85
C GLN A 335 -6.01 4.79 -2.46
N ALA A 336 -6.88 4.40 -3.40
CA ALA A 336 -8.02 3.54 -3.14
C ALA A 336 -7.59 2.09 -2.92
N GLY A 337 -8.34 1.37 -2.08
CA GLY A 337 -8.17 -0.08 -1.93
C GLY A 337 -6.81 -0.49 -1.35
N GLY A 338 -6.18 0.33 -0.51
CA GLY A 338 -4.92 -0.02 0.17
C GLY A 338 -4.98 -1.38 0.88
N TYR A 339 -6.06 -1.59 1.65
CA TYR A 339 -6.39 -2.87 2.30
C TYR A 339 -6.63 -4.03 1.33
N PHE A 340 -7.32 -3.77 0.21
CA PHE A 340 -7.56 -4.78 -0.82
C PHE A 340 -6.25 -5.22 -1.48
N ALA A 341 -5.39 -4.26 -1.84
CA ALA A 341 -4.07 -4.55 -2.42
C ALA A 341 -3.18 -5.31 -1.42
N ASP A 342 -3.17 -4.94 -0.14
CA ASP A 342 -2.40 -5.64 0.89
C ASP A 342 -2.90 -7.08 1.11
N TRP A 343 -4.21 -7.32 0.98
CA TRP A 343 -4.78 -8.68 0.98
C TRP A 343 -4.41 -9.47 -0.28
N VAL A 344 -4.57 -8.91 -1.48
CA VAL A 344 -4.15 -9.59 -2.72
C VAL A 344 -2.66 -9.94 -2.68
N MET A 345 -1.82 -9.10 -2.08
CA MET A 345 -0.40 -9.40 -1.87
C MET A 345 -0.14 -10.54 -0.87
N SER A 346 -1.01 -10.77 0.13
CA SER A 346 -0.86 -11.90 1.06
C SER A 346 -1.29 -13.23 0.47
N GLU A 347 -2.13 -13.23 -0.56
CA GLU A 347 -2.50 -14.44 -1.33
C GLU A 347 -1.44 -14.85 -2.38
N LEU A 348 -0.42 -14.02 -2.61
CA LEU A 348 0.63 -14.34 -3.58
C LEU A 348 1.64 -15.37 -3.04
N PRO A 349 2.09 -16.33 -3.86
CA PRO A 349 3.26 -17.14 -3.54
C PRO A 349 4.48 -16.25 -3.24
N ASP A 350 5.25 -16.59 -2.19
CA ASP A 350 6.42 -15.82 -1.70
C ASP A 350 7.37 -15.33 -2.81
N TYR A 351 7.53 -16.14 -3.86
CA TYR A 351 8.32 -15.80 -5.05
C TYR A 351 7.88 -14.47 -5.68
N PHE A 352 6.59 -14.34 -6.03
CA PHE A 352 6.02 -13.12 -6.62
C PHE A 352 5.70 -12.04 -5.57
N GLY A 353 5.43 -12.43 -4.32
CA GLY A 353 5.12 -11.50 -3.23
C GLY A 353 6.31 -10.66 -2.75
N GLY A 354 7.55 -11.15 -2.89
CA GLY A 354 8.73 -10.37 -2.49
C GLY A 354 10.11 -10.99 -2.67
N ASN A 355 10.26 -12.10 -3.39
CA ASN A 355 11.56 -12.78 -3.57
C ASN A 355 12.06 -12.82 -5.02
N THR A 356 11.31 -12.25 -5.97
CA THR A 356 11.74 -12.06 -7.36
C THR A 356 12.12 -10.60 -7.63
N THR A 357 13.06 -10.38 -8.56
CA THR A 357 13.35 -9.06 -9.17
C THR A 357 12.44 -8.76 -10.36
N GLU A 358 11.68 -9.74 -10.85
CA GLU A 358 10.79 -9.60 -12.01
C GLU A 358 9.60 -8.70 -11.71
N ASP A 359 9.28 -7.83 -12.65
CA ASP A 359 8.10 -6.98 -12.58
C ASP A 359 6.83 -7.78 -12.92
N VAL A 360 5.80 -7.67 -12.07
CA VAL A 360 4.56 -8.44 -12.14
C VAL A 360 3.36 -7.52 -12.33
N ILE A 361 2.45 -7.91 -13.23
CA ILE A 361 1.15 -7.25 -13.41
C ILE A 361 0.07 -8.20 -12.91
N ILE A 362 -0.77 -7.71 -11.99
CA ILE A 362 -1.90 -8.44 -11.42
C ILE A 362 -3.19 -7.74 -11.81
N LYS A 363 -4.08 -8.46 -12.47
CA LYS A 363 -5.46 -8.02 -12.68
C LYS A 363 -6.33 -8.54 -11.55
N THR A 364 -7.13 -7.66 -10.96
CA THR A 364 -7.90 -7.97 -9.75
C THR A 364 -9.42 -7.87 -9.96
N THR A 365 -10.19 -8.32 -8.98
CA THR A 365 -11.66 -8.24 -8.95
C THR A 365 -12.21 -6.86 -8.55
N LEU A 366 -11.34 -5.96 -8.07
CA LEU A 366 -11.68 -4.63 -7.54
C LEU A 366 -12.49 -3.81 -8.54
N ASP A 367 -13.51 -3.11 -8.04
CA ASP A 367 -14.23 -2.05 -8.74
C ASP A 367 -13.98 -0.73 -7.98
N GLN A 368 -13.24 0.20 -8.58
CA GLN A 368 -12.87 1.46 -7.93
C GLN A 368 -14.09 2.32 -7.53
N ARG A 369 -15.22 2.22 -8.26
CA ARG A 369 -16.48 2.92 -7.91
C ARG A 369 -17.11 2.30 -6.67
N ILE A 370 -17.14 0.96 -6.57
CA ILE A 370 -17.65 0.25 -5.39
C ILE A 370 -16.73 0.48 -4.18
N GLN A 371 -15.41 0.49 -4.39
CA GLN A 371 -14.43 0.82 -3.36
C GLN A 371 -14.66 2.24 -2.81
N THR A 372 -14.74 3.23 -3.69
CA THR A 372 -15.03 4.63 -3.30
C THR A 372 -16.37 4.75 -2.58
N SER A 373 -17.41 4.05 -3.08
CA SER A 373 -18.73 4.01 -2.45
C SER A 373 -18.69 3.51 -0.99
N ALA A 374 -17.93 2.44 -0.72
CA ALA A 374 -17.76 1.90 0.63
C ALA A 374 -16.93 2.82 1.54
N GLU A 375 -15.84 3.39 1.03
CA GLU A 375 -14.99 4.33 1.79
C GLU A 375 -15.75 5.61 2.16
N GLU A 376 -16.56 6.16 1.25
CA GLU A 376 -17.37 7.35 1.49
C GLU A 376 -18.58 7.08 2.38
N ALA A 377 -19.19 5.90 2.29
CA ALA A 377 -20.27 5.49 3.19
C ALA A 377 -19.76 5.35 4.63
N MET A 378 -18.60 4.73 4.83
CA MET A 378 -17.93 4.69 6.13
C MET A 378 -17.62 6.10 6.62
N ARG A 379 -16.99 6.94 5.79
CA ARG A 379 -16.63 8.32 6.15
C ARG A 379 -17.85 9.14 6.60
N PHE A 380 -18.95 9.06 5.85
CA PHE A 380 -20.20 9.74 6.16
C PHE A 380 -20.79 9.32 7.51
N ILE A 381 -20.98 8.01 7.76
CA ILE A 381 -21.51 7.55 9.05
C ILE A 381 -20.57 7.92 10.22
N PHE A 382 -19.25 7.85 10.02
CA PHE A 382 -18.27 8.23 11.04
C PHE A 382 -18.19 9.74 11.31
N GLN A 383 -18.66 10.59 10.39
CA GLN A 383 -18.75 12.03 10.59
C GLN A 383 -20.10 12.42 11.22
N GLU A 384 -21.20 11.86 10.73
CA GLU A 384 -22.56 12.28 11.13
C GLU A 384 -23.11 11.59 12.39
N LYS A 385 -22.66 10.35 12.68
CA LYS A 385 -23.34 9.49 13.68
C LYS A 385 -22.43 8.86 14.73
N VAL A 386 -21.12 8.81 14.49
CA VAL A 386 -20.15 8.35 15.50
C VAL A 386 -19.69 9.54 16.34
N ARG A 387 -19.73 9.41 17.67
CA ARG A 387 -19.37 10.48 18.60
C ARG A 387 -17.91 10.90 18.44
N ASP A 388 -17.66 12.21 18.54
CA ASP A 388 -16.32 12.78 18.60
C ASP A 388 -15.43 12.09 19.65
N GLY A 389 -14.15 11.93 19.32
CA GLY A 389 -13.18 11.22 20.16
C GLY A 389 -13.34 9.69 20.22
N SER A 390 -14.38 9.11 19.61
CA SER A 390 -14.52 7.66 19.54
C SER A 390 -13.37 7.02 18.76
N LYS A 391 -12.78 5.96 19.37
CA LYS A 391 -11.75 5.11 18.78
C LYS A 391 -12.31 3.88 18.05
N ALA A 392 -13.63 3.79 17.90
CA ALA A 392 -14.26 2.64 17.26
C ALA A 392 -13.73 2.46 15.83
N GLN A 393 -13.59 1.21 15.43
CA GLN A 393 -13.18 0.80 14.10
C GLN A 393 -14.37 0.14 13.40
N ALA A 394 -14.32 0.15 12.08
CA ALA A 394 -15.24 -0.60 11.24
C ALA A 394 -14.49 -1.22 10.07
N ALA A 395 -15.07 -2.26 9.50
CA ALA A 395 -14.62 -2.89 8.27
C ALA A 395 -15.82 -3.14 7.35
N ILE A 396 -15.58 -3.10 6.04
CA ILE A 396 -16.57 -3.37 5.00
C ILE A 396 -15.94 -4.30 3.97
N VAL A 397 -16.68 -5.34 3.58
CA VAL A 397 -16.39 -6.16 2.40
C VAL A 397 -17.61 -6.10 1.48
N VAL A 398 -17.39 -5.89 0.18
CA VAL A 398 -18.44 -6.03 -0.85
C VAL A 398 -17.93 -7.03 -1.89
N MET A 399 -18.73 -8.05 -2.20
CA MET A 399 -18.40 -9.09 -3.19
C MET A 399 -19.63 -9.45 -4.03
N SER A 400 -19.42 -10.04 -5.22
CA SER A 400 -20.50 -10.72 -5.95
C SER A 400 -20.71 -12.14 -5.41
N ALA A 401 -21.84 -12.77 -5.76
CA ALA A 401 -22.25 -14.09 -5.27
C ALA A 401 -21.29 -15.25 -5.63
N ASP A 402 -20.33 -14.99 -6.52
CA ASP A 402 -19.27 -15.88 -6.97
C ASP A 402 -17.99 -15.82 -6.14
N GLY A 403 -17.92 -14.92 -5.15
CA GLY A 403 -16.74 -14.69 -4.31
C GLY A 403 -15.84 -13.54 -4.77
N ALA A 404 -16.09 -12.93 -5.92
CA ALA A 404 -15.20 -11.87 -6.43
C ALA A 404 -15.35 -10.60 -5.57
N VAL A 405 -14.30 -10.27 -4.80
CA VAL A 405 -14.31 -9.13 -3.88
C VAL A 405 -14.20 -7.83 -4.69
N ARG A 406 -15.24 -7.01 -4.64
CA ARG A 406 -15.36 -5.75 -5.40
C ARG A 406 -14.86 -4.54 -4.62
N ALA A 407 -14.93 -4.59 -3.29
CA ALA A 407 -14.35 -3.59 -2.39
C ALA A 407 -13.98 -4.19 -1.03
N MET A 408 -12.94 -3.62 -0.42
CA MET A 408 -12.51 -3.97 0.93
C MET A 408 -12.01 -2.73 1.68
N VAL A 409 -12.55 -2.52 2.88
CA VAL A 409 -12.13 -1.47 3.82
C VAL A 409 -11.84 -2.14 5.17
N GLY A 410 -10.58 -2.10 5.61
CA GLY A 410 -10.09 -2.79 6.81
C GLY A 410 -9.99 -1.93 8.08
N GLY A 411 -10.45 -0.69 8.05
CA GLY A 411 -10.37 0.26 9.16
C GLY A 411 -10.90 1.64 8.80
N ARG A 412 -11.04 2.52 9.81
CA ARG A 412 -11.57 3.88 9.67
C ARG A 412 -10.71 4.78 8.78
N ASP A 413 -9.39 4.59 8.78
CA ASP A 413 -8.48 5.28 7.87
C ASP A 413 -8.35 4.47 6.59
N THR A 414 -8.92 4.96 5.50
CA THR A 414 -9.00 4.22 4.23
C THR A 414 -7.74 4.38 3.37
N ARG A 415 -6.85 5.33 3.71
CA ARG A 415 -5.68 5.72 2.90
C ARG A 415 -4.36 5.24 3.51
N VAL A 416 -4.30 3.93 3.77
CA VAL A 416 -3.19 3.28 4.47
C VAL A 416 -2.62 2.11 3.66
N THR A 417 -1.35 1.79 3.94
CA THR A 417 -0.62 0.64 3.39
C THR A 417 0.14 -0.06 4.51
N GLY A 418 0.04 -1.39 4.62
CA GLY A 418 0.64 -2.17 5.70
C GLY A 418 -0.03 -1.98 7.06
N ALA A 419 -1.28 -1.51 7.09
CA ALA A 419 -2.07 -1.38 8.31
C ALA A 419 -2.82 -2.69 8.64
N PHE A 420 -3.14 -2.90 9.92
CA PHE A 420 -3.95 -4.03 10.36
C PHE A 420 -5.32 -4.04 9.65
N ASN A 421 -5.57 -5.08 8.86
CA ASN A 421 -6.74 -5.21 8.00
C ASN A 421 -7.85 -5.98 8.73
N ARG A 422 -8.83 -5.26 9.29
CA ARG A 422 -9.92 -5.88 10.06
C ARG A 422 -10.95 -6.63 9.21
N ALA A 423 -10.88 -6.53 7.88
CA ALA A 423 -11.70 -7.35 7.02
C ALA A 423 -11.24 -8.83 7.02
N THR A 424 -9.93 -9.08 7.16
CA THR A 424 -9.31 -10.40 7.00
C THR A 424 -8.57 -10.88 8.26
N GLN A 425 -7.88 -9.99 8.97
CA GLN A 425 -6.99 -10.35 10.10
C GLN A 425 -7.68 -10.28 11.47
N ALA A 426 -8.88 -9.69 11.56
CA ALA A 426 -9.61 -9.59 12.83
C ALA A 426 -10.62 -10.73 12.96
N ALA A 427 -10.18 -11.85 13.55
CA ALA A 427 -11.10 -12.86 14.07
C ALA A 427 -11.94 -12.24 15.19
N ARG A 428 -13.27 -12.20 15.01
CA ARG A 428 -14.21 -11.53 15.93
C ARG A 428 -15.45 -12.36 16.17
N GLN A 429 -15.99 -12.31 17.38
CA GLN A 429 -17.18 -13.10 17.74
C GLN A 429 -18.38 -12.68 16.87
N THR A 430 -18.91 -13.63 16.10
CA THR A 430 -19.98 -13.41 15.12
C THR A 430 -21.32 -13.01 15.77
N GLY A 431 -21.65 -13.62 16.90
CA GLY A 431 -22.92 -13.36 17.57
C GLY A 431 -24.13 -13.81 16.73
N SER A 432 -25.22 -13.04 16.78
CA SER A 432 -26.46 -13.38 16.06
C SER A 432 -26.38 -13.40 14.52
N SER A 433 -25.24 -13.07 13.89
CA SER A 433 -25.02 -13.26 12.45
C SER A 433 -24.71 -14.73 12.08
N PHE A 434 -24.42 -15.59 13.06
CA PHE A 434 -24.28 -17.04 12.84
C PHE A 434 -25.63 -17.76 12.65
N LYS A 435 -26.73 -17.16 13.09
CA LYS A 435 -28.06 -17.82 13.11
C LYS A 435 -28.55 -18.36 11.76
N PRO A 436 -28.30 -17.72 10.59
CA PRO A 436 -28.70 -18.28 9.30
C PRO A 436 -28.22 -19.71 9.07
N PHE A 437 -27.02 -20.10 9.53
CA PHE A 437 -26.52 -21.48 9.37
C PHE A 437 -27.30 -22.51 10.21
N VAL A 438 -27.78 -22.10 11.40
CA VAL A 438 -28.68 -22.92 12.23
C VAL A 438 -29.99 -23.21 11.49
N TYR A 439 -30.59 -22.17 10.88
CA TYR A 439 -31.83 -22.34 10.12
C TYR A 439 -31.58 -23.01 8.75
N ALA A 440 -30.44 -22.78 8.10
CA ALA A 440 -30.02 -23.47 6.89
C ALA A 440 -29.99 -25.00 7.11
N THR A 441 -29.40 -25.44 8.23
CA THR A 441 -29.38 -26.86 8.63
C THR A 441 -30.80 -27.41 8.78
N ALA A 442 -31.71 -26.65 9.40
CA ALA A 442 -33.10 -27.09 9.57
C ALA A 442 -33.84 -27.21 8.23
N LEU A 443 -33.69 -26.23 7.34
CA LEU A 443 -34.31 -26.22 6.02
C LEU A 443 -33.74 -27.34 5.12
N GLU A 444 -32.44 -27.61 5.20
CA GLU A 444 -31.80 -28.74 4.50
C GLU A 444 -32.33 -30.09 5.01
N MET A 445 -32.59 -30.20 6.31
CA MET A 445 -33.24 -31.37 6.92
C MET A 445 -34.76 -31.45 6.65
N GLY A 446 -35.30 -30.58 5.79
CA GLY A 446 -36.69 -30.63 5.32
C GLY A 446 -37.72 -29.89 6.18
N HIS A 447 -37.28 -29.09 7.16
CA HIS A 447 -38.19 -28.22 7.92
C HIS A 447 -38.72 -27.05 7.09
N SER A 448 -39.91 -26.57 7.44
CA SER A 448 -40.50 -25.38 6.82
C SER A 448 -40.16 -24.10 7.61
N PRO A 449 -39.97 -22.95 6.96
CA PRO A 449 -39.98 -21.62 7.60
C PRO A 449 -41.21 -21.35 8.47
N LEU A 450 -42.32 -22.07 8.23
CA LEU A 450 -43.57 -21.99 8.96
C LEU A 450 -43.67 -22.99 10.13
N ASP A 451 -42.73 -23.93 10.27
CA ASP A 451 -42.65 -24.82 11.43
C ASP A 451 -42.44 -24.00 12.71
N THR A 452 -42.92 -24.52 13.85
CA THR A 452 -42.98 -23.74 15.09
C THR A 452 -42.07 -24.26 16.18
N VAL A 453 -41.44 -23.34 16.90
CA VAL A 453 -40.62 -23.58 18.09
C VAL A 453 -41.17 -22.74 19.25
N VAL A 454 -41.07 -23.24 20.49
CA VAL A 454 -41.57 -22.54 21.67
C VAL A 454 -40.44 -21.74 22.32
N ASP A 455 -40.60 -20.42 22.35
CA ASP A 455 -39.78 -19.48 23.08
C ASP A 455 -40.30 -19.29 24.51
N GLU A 456 -39.57 -19.82 25.48
CA GLU A 456 -39.89 -19.86 26.91
C GLU A 456 -38.58 -20.00 27.72
N PRO A 457 -38.57 -19.84 29.05
CA PRO A 457 -37.39 -20.12 29.87
C PRO A 457 -36.81 -21.51 29.59
N TYR A 458 -35.54 -21.56 29.19
CA TYR A 458 -34.88 -22.78 28.75
C TYR A 458 -33.49 -22.87 29.39
N CYS A 459 -33.14 -24.06 29.87
CA CYS A 459 -31.86 -24.36 30.50
C CYS A 459 -31.38 -25.75 30.05
N ILE A 460 -30.09 -25.88 29.76
CA ILE A 460 -29.42 -27.13 29.38
C ILE A 460 -28.28 -27.37 30.36
N ASN A 461 -28.02 -28.61 30.74
CA ASN A 461 -26.80 -28.96 31.48
C ASN A 461 -25.67 -29.27 30.49
N ILE A 462 -24.66 -28.40 30.43
CA ILE A 462 -23.50 -28.55 29.54
C ILE A 462 -22.44 -29.42 30.24
N PRO A 463 -21.97 -30.53 29.62
CA PRO A 463 -20.90 -31.35 30.18
C PRO A 463 -19.67 -30.50 30.53
N GLY A 464 -19.20 -30.60 31.77
CA GLY A 464 -18.05 -29.83 32.27
C GLY A 464 -18.30 -28.35 32.60
N SER A 465 -19.44 -27.75 32.21
CA SER A 465 -19.77 -26.34 32.49
C SER A 465 -21.03 -26.13 33.33
N GLY A 466 -21.82 -27.18 33.59
CA GLY A 466 -23.02 -27.12 34.42
C GLY A 466 -24.22 -26.51 33.71
N GLN A 467 -25.20 -26.03 34.48
CA GLN A 467 -26.46 -25.52 33.93
C GLN A 467 -26.28 -24.14 33.27
N TRP A 468 -26.64 -24.06 31.99
CA TRP A 468 -26.66 -22.84 31.19
C TRP A 468 -28.08 -22.50 30.74
N CYS A 469 -28.52 -21.26 30.97
CA CYS A 469 -29.86 -20.79 30.65
C CYS A 469 -29.81 -19.57 29.71
N PRO A 470 -29.87 -19.76 28.37
CA PRO A 470 -29.89 -18.66 27.42
C PRO A 470 -31.12 -17.76 27.60
N LYS A 471 -30.96 -16.47 27.33
CA LYS A 471 -32.05 -15.47 27.38
C LYS A 471 -32.11 -14.69 26.06
N ASN A 472 -33.30 -14.25 25.68
CA ASN A 472 -33.49 -13.30 24.59
C ASN A 472 -32.96 -11.92 24.99
N TYR A 473 -32.45 -11.15 24.02
CA TYR A 473 -31.92 -9.81 24.25
C TYR A 473 -32.92 -8.86 24.93
N THR A 474 -34.22 -9.03 24.64
CA THR A 474 -35.32 -8.26 25.25
C THR A 474 -35.68 -8.69 26.67
N ASN A 475 -35.08 -9.77 27.20
CA ASN A 475 -35.47 -10.48 28.42
C ASN A 475 -36.95 -10.90 28.48
N LYS A 476 -37.61 -11.03 27.32
CA LYS A 476 -38.99 -11.50 27.16
C LYS A 476 -39.04 -12.82 26.40
N TYR A 477 -40.13 -13.56 26.60
CA TYR A 477 -40.44 -14.80 25.88
C TYR A 477 -41.75 -14.62 25.11
N TYR A 478 -41.79 -15.13 23.89
CA TYR A 478 -42.87 -14.90 22.91
C TYR A 478 -43.77 -16.13 22.68
N GLY A 479 -43.54 -17.24 23.39
CA GLY A 479 -44.33 -18.45 23.27
C GLY A 479 -44.08 -19.16 21.94
N ARG A 480 -45.12 -19.75 21.33
CA ARG A 480 -44.98 -20.44 20.04
C ARG A 480 -44.77 -19.44 18.91
N VAL A 481 -43.61 -19.50 18.26
CA VAL A 481 -43.22 -18.70 17.10
C VAL A 481 -42.82 -19.61 15.93
N THR A 482 -42.92 -19.13 14.69
CA THR A 482 -42.37 -19.86 13.54
C THR A 482 -40.84 -19.72 13.44
N LEU A 483 -40.16 -20.61 12.71
CA LEU A 483 -38.73 -20.46 12.41
C LEU A 483 -38.44 -19.11 11.73
N ALA A 484 -39.29 -18.70 10.78
CA ALA A 484 -39.20 -17.39 10.15
C ALA A 484 -39.31 -16.23 11.14
N GLN A 485 -40.27 -16.26 12.07
CA GLN A 485 -40.41 -15.24 13.12
C GLN A 485 -39.19 -15.22 14.05
N ALA A 486 -38.68 -16.38 14.43
CA ALA A 486 -37.51 -16.52 15.30
C ALA A 486 -36.23 -15.96 14.67
N LEU A 487 -36.01 -16.14 13.36
CA LEU A 487 -34.89 -15.52 12.64
C LEU A 487 -35.09 -14.00 12.45
N LYS A 488 -36.30 -13.59 12.00
CA LYS A 488 -36.72 -12.20 11.77
C LYS A 488 -36.49 -11.30 13.01
N ASP A 489 -36.99 -11.73 14.16
CA ASP A 489 -36.84 -11.05 15.46
C ASP A 489 -35.52 -11.42 16.18
N SER A 490 -34.70 -12.29 15.58
CA SER A 490 -33.39 -12.73 16.07
C SER A 490 -33.41 -13.29 17.50
N LEU A 491 -34.44 -14.08 17.85
CA LEU A 491 -34.62 -14.68 19.17
C LEU A 491 -33.49 -15.67 19.49
N ASN A 492 -33.07 -15.73 20.75
CA ASN A 492 -31.93 -16.54 21.19
C ASN A 492 -32.36 -17.95 21.58
N VAL A 493 -33.39 -18.10 22.40
CA VAL A 493 -33.82 -19.43 22.88
C VAL A 493 -34.31 -20.33 21.73
N PRO A 494 -35.16 -19.85 20.79
CA PRO A 494 -35.49 -20.58 19.57
C PRO A 494 -34.27 -21.05 18.78
N ALA A 495 -33.27 -20.19 18.58
CA ALA A 495 -32.07 -20.57 17.82
C ALA A 495 -31.28 -21.69 18.52
N VAL A 496 -31.14 -21.65 19.84
CA VAL A 496 -30.52 -22.75 20.60
C VAL A 496 -31.35 -24.02 20.50
N LYS A 497 -32.67 -23.96 20.72
CA LYS A 497 -33.56 -25.13 20.63
C LYS A 497 -33.53 -25.78 19.24
N VAL A 498 -33.47 -24.99 18.17
CA VAL A 498 -33.36 -25.49 16.79
C VAL A 498 -31.98 -26.13 16.57
N ALA A 499 -30.88 -25.50 17.00
CA ALA A 499 -29.54 -26.07 16.84
C ALA A 499 -29.36 -27.40 17.60
N GLU A 500 -29.90 -27.50 18.82
CA GLU A 500 -29.94 -28.76 19.58
C GLU A 500 -30.75 -29.83 18.84
N ALA A 501 -31.94 -29.48 18.32
CA ALA A 501 -32.81 -30.41 17.62
C ALA A 501 -32.21 -30.91 16.29
N MET A 502 -31.48 -30.06 15.55
CA MET A 502 -30.79 -30.45 14.31
C MET A 502 -29.46 -31.17 14.58
N GLY A 503 -28.98 -31.13 15.82
CA GLY A 503 -27.67 -31.63 16.24
C GLY A 503 -26.54 -30.64 15.95
N LEU A 504 -25.82 -30.23 16.99
CA LEU A 504 -24.75 -29.23 16.89
C LEU A 504 -23.68 -29.58 15.85
N ASN A 505 -23.35 -30.86 15.68
CA ASN A 505 -22.36 -31.29 14.67
C ASN A 505 -22.82 -31.06 13.22
N ASN A 506 -24.13 -31.14 12.95
CA ASN A 506 -24.67 -30.82 11.63
C ASN A 506 -24.64 -29.31 11.37
N VAL A 507 -24.97 -28.51 12.38
CA VAL A 507 -24.86 -27.04 12.33
C VAL A 507 -23.41 -26.60 12.13
N ARG A 508 -22.44 -27.22 12.83
CA ARG A 508 -21.01 -26.99 12.62
C ARG A 508 -20.61 -27.33 11.19
N ARG A 509 -20.98 -28.50 10.70
CA ARG A 509 -20.67 -28.94 9.33
C ARG A 509 -21.20 -27.95 8.30
N VAL A 510 -22.49 -27.64 8.31
CA VAL A 510 -23.10 -26.67 7.37
C VAL A 510 -22.39 -25.31 7.42
N ALA A 511 -22.04 -24.81 8.60
CA ALA A 511 -21.30 -23.55 8.73
C ALA A 511 -19.87 -23.61 8.17
N SER A 512 -19.12 -24.69 8.43
CA SER A 512 -17.77 -24.88 7.89
C SER A 512 -17.77 -25.15 6.39
N ASP A 513 -18.71 -25.96 5.88
CA ASP A 513 -18.88 -26.24 4.47
C ASP A 513 -19.24 -24.96 3.68
N PHE A 514 -19.88 -23.97 4.31
CA PHE A 514 -20.09 -22.62 3.74
C PHE A 514 -18.84 -21.72 3.72
N GLY A 515 -17.70 -22.16 4.27
CA GLY A 515 -16.44 -21.40 4.29
C GLY A 515 -16.08 -20.75 5.63
N ILE A 516 -16.68 -21.17 6.75
CA ILE A 516 -16.25 -20.71 8.09
C ILE A 516 -15.21 -21.71 8.64
N GLU A 517 -13.93 -21.41 8.39
CA GLU A 517 -12.80 -22.29 8.72
C GLU A 517 -12.43 -22.31 10.21
N SER A 518 -12.89 -21.32 10.98
CA SER A 518 -12.51 -21.16 12.39
C SER A 518 -13.04 -22.26 13.31
N ASP A 519 -12.43 -22.43 14.49
CA ASP A 519 -12.87 -23.46 15.45
C ASP A 519 -14.29 -23.16 15.98
N LEU A 520 -15.25 -23.90 15.44
CA LEU A 520 -16.65 -23.75 15.79
C LEU A 520 -16.95 -24.34 17.18
N ALA A 521 -17.59 -23.55 18.04
CA ALA A 521 -17.89 -23.92 19.41
C ALA A 521 -18.64 -25.27 19.49
N ALA A 522 -18.15 -26.19 20.31
CA ALA A 522 -18.71 -27.53 20.42
C ALA A 522 -20.05 -27.60 21.21
N GLY A 523 -20.39 -26.55 21.96
CA GLY A 523 -21.57 -26.50 22.84
C GLY A 523 -22.72 -25.65 22.29
N PRO A 524 -23.88 -25.64 22.98
CA PRO A 524 -25.12 -25.00 22.50
C PRO A 524 -25.01 -23.47 22.25
N ALA A 525 -23.99 -22.83 22.83
CA ALA A 525 -23.65 -21.43 22.58
C ALA A 525 -23.25 -21.13 21.12
N LEU A 526 -22.88 -22.16 20.33
CA LEU A 526 -22.67 -22.07 18.88
C LEU A 526 -23.82 -21.34 18.17
N ALA A 527 -25.07 -21.68 18.51
CA ALA A 527 -26.27 -21.11 17.91
C ALA A 527 -26.45 -19.59 18.14
N LEU A 528 -25.66 -19.03 19.07
CA LEU A 528 -25.62 -17.60 19.39
C LEU A 528 -24.35 -16.92 18.84
N GLY A 529 -23.57 -17.62 18.00
CA GLY A 529 -22.31 -17.16 17.46
C GLY A 529 -21.25 -16.96 18.54
N ALA A 530 -20.96 -18.02 19.29
CA ALA A 530 -19.86 -18.02 20.27
C ALA A 530 -18.47 -18.05 19.62
N SER A 531 -18.36 -18.50 18.36
CA SER A 531 -17.11 -18.55 17.61
C SER A 531 -16.75 -17.23 16.95
N GLU A 532 -15.45 -17.04 16.80
CA GLU A 532 -14.82 -15.95 16.08
C GLU A 532 -14.69 -16.30 14.59
N SER A 533 -14.73 -15.31 13.71
CA SER A 533 -14.49 -15.46 12.26
C SER A 533 -14.09 -14.09 11.70
N SER A 534 -13.43 -14.07 10.54
CA SER A 534 -13.14 -12.80 9.83
C SER A 534 -14.40 -12.25 9.14
N LEU A 535 -14.38 -10.97 8.77
CA LEU A 535 -15.47 -10.39 7.98
C LEU A 535 -15.51 -10.96 6.56
N LEU A 536 -14.35 -11.31 6.00
CA LEU A 536 -14.25 -11.91 4.67
C LEU A 536 -14.92 -13.29 4.63
N GLU A 537 -14.57 -14.20 5.54
CA GLU A 537 -15.20 -15.52 5.72
C GLU A 537 -16.73 -15.42 5.84
N MET A 538 -17.20 -14.63 6.81
CA MET A 538 -18.64 -14.47 7.06
C MET A 538 -19.39 -13.84 5.88
N THR A 539 -18.74 -13.00 5.07
CA THR A 539 -19.35 -12.43 3.86
C THR A 539 -19.37 -13.45 2.73
N GLY A 540 -18.32 -14.27 2.57
CA GLY A 540 -18.28 -15.41 1.64
C GLY A 540 -19.37 -16.44 1.94
N ALA A 541 -19.53 -16.84 3.20
CA ALA A 541 -20.60 -17.74 3.63
C ALA A 541 -22.01 -17.20 3.30
N TYR A 542 -22.21 -15.87 3.32
CA TYR A 542 -23.47 -15.24 2.90
C TYR A 542 -23.62 -15.16 1.36
N ALA A 543 -22.52 -15.08 0.61
CA ALA A 543 -22.53 -15.27 -0.84
C ALA A 543 -22.96 -16.69 -1.22
N GLY A 544 -22.58 -17.70 -0.42
CA GLY A 544 -23.08 -19.06 -0.57
C GLY A 544 -24.58 -19.22 -0.34
N ILE A 545 -25.19 -18.41 0.53
CA ILE A 545 -26.65 -18.36 0.67
C ILE A 545 -27.28 -17.75 -0.60
N LEU A 546 -26.74 -16.64 -1.11
CA LEU A 546 -27.26 -15.96 -2.30
C LEU A 546 -27.12 -16.79 -3.59
N ASN A 547 -26.02 -17.53 -3.76
CA ASN A 547 -25.73 -18.28 -4.99
C ASN A 547 -26.58 -19.56 -5.19
N GLY A 548 -27.47 -19.87 -4.24
CA GLY A 548 -28.31 -21.07 -4.27
C GLY A 548 -27.82 -22.23 -3.40
N GLY A 549 -26.89 -21.98 -2.47
CA GLY A 549 -26.49 -22.94 -1.44
C GLY A 549 -25.13 -23.61 -1.65
N SER A 550 -24.25 -23.07 -2.48
CA SER A 550 -22.87 -23.56 -2.69
C SER A 550 -21.84 -22.76 -1.88
N SER A 551 -20.75 -23.40 -1.48
CA SER A 551 -19.63 -22.73 -0.80
C SER A 551 -19.01 -21.64 -1.69
N VAL A 552 -18.38 -20.64 -1.06
CA VAL A 552 -17.73 -19.53 -1.77
C VAL A 552 -16.39 -19.21 -1.13
N GLU A 553 -15.32 -19.37 -1.89
CA GLU A 553 -13.97 -18.89 -1.56
C GLU A 553 -13.82 -17.44 -2.08
N PRO A 554 -13.66 -16.43 -1.20
CA PRO A 554 -13.53 -15.04 -1.64
C PRO A 554 -12.19 -14.78 -2.34
N TYR A 555 -12.22 -14.23 -3.56
CA TYR A 555 -11.01 -14.04 -4.35
C TYR A 555 -10.82 -12.59 -4.83
N GLY A 556 -9.55 -12.17 -4.82
CA GLY A 556 -9.10 -10.82 -5.21
C GLY A 556 -8.29 -10.78 -6.50
N LEU A 557 -7.53 -11.83 -6.78
CA LEU A 557 -6.71 -11.99 -7.99
C LEU A 557 -7.50 -12.67 -9.10
N THR A 558 -7.37 -12.21 -10.35
CA THR A 558 -7.97 -12.85 -11.53
C THR A 558 -6.91 -13.35 -12.51
N GLU A 559 -5.83 -12.58 -12.73
CA GLU A 559 -4.71 -12.94 -13.59
C GLU A 559 -3.39 -12.38 -13.02
N LEU A 560 -2.30 -13.14 -13.12
CA LEU A 560 -0.94 -12.72 -12.85
C LEU A 560 -0.06 -12.98 -14.08
N ARG A 561 0.72 -11.98 -14.50
CA ARG A 561 1.62 -12.02 -15.66
C ARG A 561 2.95 -11.32 -15.33
N LEU A 562 4.05 -11.70 -15.98
CA LEU A 562 5.27 -10.89 -15.95
C LEU A 562 5.15 -9.68 -16.89
N GLN A 563 5.78 -8.57 -16.52
CA GLN A 563 5.76 -7.35 -17.33
C GLN A 563 6.56 -7.55 -18.61
N GLY A 564 5.88 -7.39 -19.75
CA GLY A 564 6.46 -7.64 -21.08
C GLY A 564 6.11 -9.01 -21.66
N GLU A 565 5.53 -9.90 -20.86
CA GLU A 565 5.02 -11.20 -21.31
C GLU A 565 3.51 -11.20 -21.48
N ASN A 566 3.03 -12.00 -22.44
CA ASN A 566 1.59 -12.19 -22.68
C ASN A 566 1.03 -13.46 -22.02
N GLU A 567 1.87 -14.27 -21.37
CA GLU A 567 1.46 -15.50 -20.71
C GLU A 567 0.82 -15.23 -19.34
N VAL A 568 -0.19 -16.02 -18.97
CA VAL A 568 -0.83 -15.97 -17.65
C VAL A 568 -0.20 -17.06 -16.78
N LEU A 569 0.56 -16.65 -15.76
CA LEU A 569 1.23 -17.57 -14.85
C LEU A 569 0.31 -18.14 -13.78
N MET A 570 -0.70 -17.34 -13.38
CA MET A 570 -1.74 -17.75 -12.43
C MET A 570 -3.03 -17.05 -12.81
N GLY A 571 -4.15 -17.77 -12.74
CA GLY A 571 -5.48 -17.19 -12.92
C GLY A 571 -6.51 -17.89 -12.07
N THR A 572 -7.44 -17.12 -11.51
CA THR A 572 -8.53 -17.62 -10.68
C THR A 572 -9.82 -17.59 -11.48
N GLY A 573 -10.59 -18.68 -11.44
CA GLY A 573 -11.88 -18.79 -12.10
C GLY A 573 -13.01 -18.13 -11.30
N THR A 574 -13.95 -18.95 -10.85
CA THR A 574 -14.97 -18.57 -9.87
C THR A 574 -14.58 -19.13 -8.50
N GLY A 575 -14.99 -18.45 -7.42
CA GLY A 575 -14.86 -18.96 -6.05
C GLY A 575 -15.98 -19.92 -5.64
N ILE A 576 -16.95 -20.22 -6.51
CA ILE A 576 -18.07 -21.13 -6.19
C ILE A 576 -17.56 -22.57 -6.12
N GLY A 577 -17.70 -23.19 -4.94
CA GLY A 577 -17.35 -24.59 -4.67
C GLY A 577 -18.56 -25.53 -4.63
N GLU A 578 -18.45 -26.55 -3.78
CA GLU A 578 -19.46 -27.61 -3.65
C GLU A 578 -20.79 -27.12 -3.06
N ARG A 579 -21.85 -27.91 -3.24
CA ARG A 579 -23.18 -27.57 -2.72
C ARG A 579 -23.31 -27.99 -1.25
N VAL A 580 -23.60 -27.03 -0.39
CA VAL A 580 -23.78 -27.18 1.06
C VAL A 580 -25.24 -27.44 1.42
N ILE A 581 -26.17 -26.70 0.81
CA ILE A 581 -27.62 -26.90 0.96
C ILE A 581 -28.32 -26.88 -0.40
N ASN A 582 -29.49 -27.47 -0.47
CA ASN A 582 -30.31 -27.50 -1.68
C ASN A 582 -30.92 -26.12 -2.00
N ALA A 583 -31.28 -25.91 -3.28
CA ALA A 583 -31.74 -24.62 -3.76
C ALA A 583 -33.11 -24.17 -3.20
N GLU A 584 -33.97 -25.10 -2.76
CA GLU A 584 -35.22 -24.76 -2.07
C GLU A 584 -34.92 -24.28 -0.64
N ALA A 585 -34.04 -24.95 0.09
CA ALA A 585 -33.57 -24.51 1.41
C ALA A 585 -32.86 -23.14 1.34
N ALA A 586 -31.99 -22.91 0.35
CA ALA A 586 -31.37 -21.60 0.12
C ALA A 586 -32.42 -20.51 -0.19
N GLY A 587 -33.33 -20.76 -1.13
CA GLY A 587 -34.40 -19.81 -1.47
C GLY A 587 -35.31 -19.48 -0.28
N GLN A 588 -35.66 -20.47 0.53
CA GLN A 588 -36.46 -20.29 1.75
C GLN A 588 -35.69 -19.54 2.85
N LEU A 589 -34.38 -19.76 2.98
CA LEU A 589 -33.51 -19.01 3.89
C LEU A 589 -33.41 -17.54 3.48
N ILE A 590 -33.22 -17.25 2.19
CA ILE A 590 -33.25 -15.87 1.66
C ILE A 590 -34.59 -15.21 1.99
N TRP A 591 -35.72 -15.92 1.81
CA TRP A 591 -37.04 -15.40 2.18
C TRP A 591 -37.14 -15.09 3.68
N MET A 592 -36.63 -15.95 4.56
CA MET A 592 -36.57 -15.68 6.01
C MET A 592 -35.66 -14.50 6.35
N MET A 593 -34.58 -14.29 5.59
CA MET A 593 -33.62 -13.18 5.78
C MET A 593 -34.11 -11.85 5.19
N GLU A 594 -34.95 -11.86 4.15
CA GLU A 594 -35.68 -10.67 3.66
C GLU A 594 -36.56 -10.11 4.78
N LYS A 595 -37.29 -10.98 5.48
CA LYS A 595 -38.14 -10.60 6.62
C LYS A 595 -37.35 -9.91 7.74
N VAL A 596 -36.08 -10.26 7.96
CA VAL A 596 -35.21 -9.57 8.93
C VAL A 596 -35.09 -8.08 8.61
N ILE A 597 -35.00 -7.72 7.33
CA ILE A 597 -34.88 -6.33 6.88
C ILE A 597 -36.26 -5.67 6.78
N SER A 598 -37.24 -6.25 6.08
CA SER A 598 -38.54 -5.59 5.89
C SER A 598 -39.38 -5.48 7.17
N GLU A 599 -39.28 -6.47 8.07
CA GLU A 599 -40.19 -6.60 9.22
C GLU A 599 -39.46 -6.77 10.56
N GLY A 600 -38.15 -7.05 10.57
CA GLY A 600 -37.43 -7.57 11.73
C GLY A 600 -36.37 -6.66 12.36
N SER A 601 -35.32 -7.29 12.88
CA SER A 601 -34.21 -6.62 13.57
C SER A 601 -33.30 -5.76 12.66
N GLY A 602 -33.38 -5.93 11.34
CA GLY A 602 -32.51 -5.32 10.34
C GLY A 602 -33.10 -4.10 9.62
N ARG A 603 -34.24 -3.55 10.05
CA ARG A 603 -34.98 -2.48 9.32
C ARG A 603 -34.16 -1.26 8.88
N ARG A 604 -33.08 -0.90 9.59
CA ARG A 604 -32.20 0.22 9.19
C ARG A 604 -31.37 -0.05 7.92
N ALA A 605 -31.31 -1.31 7.48
CA ALA A 605 -30.69 -1.72 6.22
C ALA A 605 -31.66 -1.68 5.01
N ALA A 606 -32.95 -1.33 5.19
CA ALA A 606 -33.90 -1.34 4.09
C ALA A 606 -33.49 -0.39 2.95
N LEU A 607 -33.49 -0.87 1.70
CA LEU A 607 -33.08 -0.11 0.52
C LEU A 607 -34.32 0.32 -0.29
N PRO A 608 -34.53 1.63 -0.53
CA PRO A 608 -35.71 2.11 -1.28
C PRO A 608 -35.79 1.52 -2.70
N GLY A 609 -36.85 0.77 -2.99
CA GLY A 609 -37.08 0.15 -4.30
C GLY A 609 -36.31 -1.15 -4.57
N TRP A 610 -35.48 -1.62 -3.63
CA TRP A 610 -34.69 -2.86 -3.77
C TRP A 610 -35.18 -3.94 -2.80
N GLN A 611 -35.17 -5.19 -3.24
CA GLN A 611 -35.26 -6.33 -2.32
C GLN A 611 -33.88 -6.60 -1.73
N ALA A 612 -33.82 -6.72 -0.41
CA ALA A 612 -32.59 -7.03 0.32
C ALA A 612 -32.90 -8.05 1.43
N ALA A 613 -31.95 -8.96 1.65
CA ALA A 613 -31.99 -9.95 2.72
C ALA A 613 -30.71 -9.84 3.54
N GLY A 614 -30.78 -10.10 4.85
CA GLY A 614 -29.58 -9.99 5.69
C GLY A 614 -29.82 -10.33 7.15
N LYS A 615 -28.78 -10.13 7.95
CA LYS A 615 -28.80 -10.46 9.37
C LYS A 615 -27.91 -9.54 10.22
N THR A 616 -28.48 -9.20 11.37
CA THR A 616 -27.82 -8.50 12.48
C THR A 616 -26.97 -9.46 13.33
N GLY A 617 -25.73 -9.09 13.64
CA GLY A 617 -24.90 -9.71 14.67
C GLY A 617 -24.67 -8.76 15.83
N THR A 618 -24.77 -9.25 17.06
CA THR A 618 -24.45 -8.51 18.29
C THR A 618 -24.02 -9.51 19.33
N THR A 619 -22.86 -9.29 19.94
CA THR A 619 -22.31 -10.18 20.98
C THR A 619 -22.90 -9.85 22.35
N GLN A 620 -22.94 -10.81 23.28
CA GLN A 620 -23.56 -10.59 24.60
C GLN A 620 -22.87 -9.50 25.43
N ALA A 621 -21.55 -9.35 25.26
CA ALA A 621 -20.75 -8.30 25.87
C ALA A 621 -20.73 -6.98 25.05
N ALA A 622 -21.53 -6.88 23.98
CA ALA A 622 -21.60 -5.75 23.05
C ALA A 622 -20.23 -5.30 22.48
N ARG A 623 -19.25 -6.21 22.36
CA ARG A 623 -17.90 -5.90 21.84
C ARG A 623 -17.88 -5.73 20.33
N ASP A 624 -18.72 -6.50 19.65
CA ASP A 624 -18.76 -6.61 18.19
C ASP A 624 -20.21 -6.48 17.72
N ALA A 625 -20.39 -5.64 16.71
CA ALA A 625 -21.67 -5.39 16.07
C ALA A 625 -21.51 -5.60 14.56
N TRP A 626 -22.35 -6.46 13.99
CA TRP A 626 -22.27 -6.88 12.60
C TRP A 626 -23.57 -6.59 11.87
N PHE A 627 -23.46 -6.28 10.58
CA PHE A 627 -24.55 -6.46 9.64
C PHE A 627 -24.02 -7.09 8.36
N ILE A 628 -24.59 -8.22 7.95
CA ILE A 628 -24.23 -8.88 6.69
C ILE A 628 -25.51 -9.14 5.91
N GLY A 629 -25.53 -8.74 4.65
CA GLY A 629 -26.73 -8.81 3.82
C GLY A 629 -26.41 -8.56 2.36
N PHE A 630 -27.41 -8.79 1.52
CA PHE A 630 -27.26 -8.80 0.07
C PHE A 630 -28.52 -8.36 -0.66
N THR A 631 -28.30 -7.83 -1.87
CA THR A 631 -29.31 -7.75 -2.94
C THR A 631 -29.15 -8.97 -3.85
N ALA A 632 -29.81 -8.99 -5.01
CA ALA A 632 -29.57 -10.04 -6.01
C ALA A 632 -28.21 -9.89 -6.75
N ASP A 633 -27.53 -8.76 -6.62
CA ASP A 633 -26.29 -8.44 -7.35
C ASP A 633 -25.03 -8.53 -6.46
N TYR A 634 -25.11 -8.01 -5.23
CA TYR A 634 -23.96 -7.90 -4.33
C TYR A 634 -24.27 -8.33 -2.90
N VAL A 635 -23.26 -8.93 -2.28
CA VAL A 635 -23.20 -9.24 -0.85
C VAL A 635 -22.28 -8.24 -0.19
N ALA A 636 -22.71 -7.65 0.91
CA ALA A 636 -21.88 -6.77 1.71
C ALA A 636 -21.94 -7.17 3.19
N GLY A 637 -20.76 -7.22 3.81
CA GLY A 637 -20.59 -7.40 5.24
C GLY A 637 -20.01 -6.14 5.87
N VAL A 638 -20.50 -5.79 7.05
CA VAL A 638 -20.00 -4.72 7.90
C VAL A 638 -19.76 -5.24 9.31
N TRP A 639 -18.57 -4.98 9.85
CA TRP A 639 -18.24 -5.14 11.26
C TRP A 639 -17.94 -3.77 11.89
N MET A 640 -18.26 -3.62 13.17
CA MET A 640 -17.87 -2.49 14.01
C MET A 640 -17.51 -2.97 15.43
N GLY A 641 -16.42 -2.43 15.99
CA GLY A 641 -15.93 -2.78 17.32
C GLY A 641 -14.72 -1.94 17.75
N TYR A 642 -14.15 -2.23 18.93
CA TYR A 642 -12.88 -1.67 19.37
C TYR A 642 -11.75 -2.71 19.29
N ASP A 643 -10.55 -2.26 18.93
CA ASP A 643 -9.35 -3.12 18.80
C ASP A 643 -8.96 -3.78 20.14
N ASP A 644 -9.19 -3.10 21.26
CA ASP A 644 -8.91 -3.58 22.62
C ASP A 644 -10.02 -4.47 23.23
N ASN A 645 -11.02 -4.85 22.43
CA ASN A 645 -12.18 -5.65 22.86
C ASN A 645 -13.03 -5.00 23.98
N THR A 646 -12.95 -3.68 24.16
CA THR A 646 -13.87 -2.97 25.05
C THR A 646 -15.32 -2.97 24.50
N PRO A 647 -16.35 -2.99 25.36
CA PRO A 647 -17.75 -2.93 24.91
C PRO A 647 -18.12 -1.64 24.17
N LEU A 648 -18.91 -1.76 23.10
CA LEU A 648 -19.58 -0.65 22.45
C LEU A 648 -20.74 -0.13 23.33
N SER A 649 -20.92 1.20 23.35
CA SER A 649 -22.01 1.84 24.07
C SER A 649 -23.18 2.14 23.12
N GLY A 650 -24.29 1.42 23.28
CA GLY A 650 -25.53 1.66 22.51
C GLY A 650 -25.49 1.22 21.03
N VAL A 651 -24.42 0.56 20.58
CA VAL A 651 -24.30 0.02 19.23
C VAL A 651 -24.75 -1.45 19.22
N THR A 652 -25.57 -1.81 18.24
CA THR A 652 -25.96 -3.19 17.93
C THR A 652 -25.88 -3.38 16.41
N GLY A 653 -25.94 -4.62 15.94
CA GLY A 653 -25.88 -4.93 14.50
C GLY A 653 -27.01 -4.28 13.68
N GLY A 654 -28.17 -4.05 14.28
CA GLY A 654 -29.29 -3.31 13.67
C GLY A 654 -29.20 -1.79 13.77
N GLY A 655 -28.12 -1.26 14.37
CA GLY A 655 -27.80 0.17 14.48
C GLY A 655 -26.77 0.60 13.43
N LEU A 656 -25.64 1.15 13.88
CA LEU A 656 -24.61 1.71 13.01
C LEU A 656 -24.09 0.75 11.91
N PRO A 657 -23.85 -0.56 12.14
CA PRO A 657 -23.43 -1.47 11.06
C PRO A 657 -24.48 -1.62 9.95
N ALA A 658 -25.76 -1.70 10.30
CA ALA A 658 -26.87 -1.72 9.33
C ALA A 658 -26.97 -0.40 8.55
N GLU A 659 -26.67 0.74 9.18
CA GLU A 659 -26.67 2.05 8.52
C GLU A 659 -25.44 2.25 7.61
N ILE A 660 -24.25 1.76 8.01
CA ILE A 660 -23.07 1.70 7.12
C ILE A 660 -23.35 0.81 5.92
N TRP A 661 -23.98 -0.35 6.13
CA TRP A 661 -24.39 -1.25 5.06
C TRP A 661 -25.39 -0.57 4.11
N HIS A 662 -26.40 0.11 4.66
CA HIS A 662 -27.39 0.88 3.89
C HIS A 662 -26.74 1.95 3.01
N GLU A 663 -25.91 2.82 3.61
CA GLU A 663 -25.20 3.88 2.88
C GLU A 663 -24.26 3.33 1.80
N THR A 664 -23.57 2.23 2.10
CA THR A 664 -22.70 1.54 1.14
C THR A 664 -23.54 1.02 -0.03
N MET A 665 -24.62 0.30 0.27
CA MET A 665 -25.42 -0.37 -0.75
C MET A 665 -26.26 0.61 -1.58
N ILE A 666 -26.70 1.75 -1.05
CA ILE A 666 -27.30 2.82 -1.86
C ILE A 666 -26.33 3.27 -2.96
N ARG A 667 -25.08 3.57 -2.60
CA ARG A 667 -24.06 4.10 -3.53
C ARG A 667 -23.58 3.03 -4.51
N VAL A 668 -23.41 1.79 -4.05
CA VAL A 668 -23.08 0.65 -4.91
C VAL A 668 -24.15 0.40 -5.97
N HIS A 669 -25.44 0.56 -5.64
CA HIS A 669 -26.56 0.39 -6.58
C HIS A 669 -26.95 1.66 -7.36
N GLU A 670 -26.22 2.77 -7.21
CA GLU A 670 -26.47 3.98 -7.99
C GLU A 670 -26.34 3.69 -9.50
N GLY A 671 -27.36 4.07 -10.27
CA GLY A 671 -27.47 3.78 -11.70
C GLY A 671 -27.84 2.33 -12.07
N MET A 672 -28.02 1.43 -11.09
CA MET A 672 -28.44 0.05 -11.34
C MET A 672 -29.98 -0.10 -11.37
N THR A 673 -30.47 -1.14 -12.04
CA THR A 673 -31.91 -1.49 -12.06
C THR A 673 -32.22 -2.55 -11.00
N PRO A 674 -33.25 -2.37 -10.15
CA PRO A 674 -33.63 -3.36 -9.15
C PRO A 674 -33.92 -4.75 -9.73
N LYS A 675 -33.26 -5.76 -9.16
CA LYS A 675 -33.52 -7.18 -9.43
C LYS A 675 -34.18 -7.84 -8.22
N PRO A 676 -35.17 -8.74 -8.41
CA PRO A 676 -35.74 -9.50 -7.29
C PRO A 676 -34.72 -10.49 -6.73
N LEU A 677 -34.80 -10.76 -5.43
CA LEU A 677 -34.01 -11.82 -4.79
C LEU A 677 -34.45 -13.19 -5.33
N PRO A 678 -33.54 -14.19 -5.43
CA PRO A 678 -33.87 -15.58 -5.78
C PRO A 678 -34.54 -16.32 -4.60
N MET A 679 -35.44 -15.64 -3.89
CA MET A 679 -36.12 -16.14 -2.69
C MET A 679 -37.33 -17.01 -3.05
N GLN A 680 -37.59 -18.01 -2.21
CA GLN A 680 -38.73 -18.91 -2.34
C GLN A 680 -39.59 -18.81 -1.08
N ALA A 681 -40.81 -18.28 -1.22
CA ALA A 681 -41.75 -18.26 -0.11
C ALA A 681 -42.18 -19.70 0.25
N PRO A 682 -42.31 -20.03 1.55
CA PRO A 682 -42.73 -21.36 1.97
C PRO A 682 -44.14 -21.67 1.45
N ARG A 683 -44.33 -22.92 1.00
CA ARG A 683 -45.69 -23.42 0.69
C ARG A 683 -46.52 -23.38 1.96
N GLN A 684 -47.64 -22.67 1.94
CA GLN A 684 -48.56 -22.68 3.08
C GLN A 684 -49.10 -24.10 3.26
N PRO A 685 -49.19 -24.62 4.50
CA PRO A 685 -49.79 -25.93 4.74
C PRO A 685 -51.26 -25.89 4.26
N VAL A 686 -51.59 -26.76 3.31
CA VAL A 686 -52.97 -26.86 2.79
C VAL A 686 -53.86 -27.25 3.96
N VAL A 687 -54.70 -26.31 4.40
CA VAL A 687 -55.75 -26.59 5.37
C VAL A 687 -56.77 -27.49 4.68
N VAL A 688 -56.56 -28.80 4.78
CA VAL A 688 -57.57 -29.79 4.43
C VAL A 688 -58.76 -29.50 5.34
N ALA A 689 -59.79 -28.86 4.77
CA ALA A 689 -60.99 -28.51 5.49
C ALA A 689 -61.55 -29.81 6.08
N LYS A 690 -61.53 -29.93 7.43
CA LYS A 690 -62.14 -31.06 8.11
C LYS A 690 -63.55 -31.22 7.54
N PRO A 691 -63.94 -32.40 7.03
CA PRO A 691 -65.26 -32.59 6.46
C PRO A 691 -66.27 -32.13 7.52
N LYS A 692 -67.12 -31.16 7.16
CA LYS A 692 -68.15 -30.64 8.07
C LYS A 692 -68.87 -31.86 8.65
N PRO A 693 -69.03 -31.98 9.98
CA PRO A 693 -69.79 -33.09 10.53
C PRO A 693 -71.16 -33.08 9.85
N LYS A 694 -71.51 -34.19 9.17
CA LYS A 694 -72.85 -34.34 8.62
C LYS A 694 -73.80 -34.09 9.79
N LYS A 695 -74.61 -33.03 9.71
CA LYS A 695 -75.78 -32.93 10.57
C LYS A 695 -76.50 -34.27 10.47
N PRO A 696 -76.86 -34.94 11.58
CA PRO A 696 -77.70 -36.11 11.48
C PRO A 696 -78.98 -35.65 10.76
N GLN A 697 -79.22 -36.20 9.57
CA GLN A 697 -80.54 -36.11 8.97
C GLN A 697 -81.46 -36.81 9.97
N GLY A 698 -82.38 -36.06 10.56
CA GLY A 698 -83.35 -36.61 11.50
C GLY A 698 -84.08 -37.74 10.79
N GLY A 699 -83.80 -38.97 11.20
CA GLY A 699 -84.34 -40.15 10.55
C GLY A 699 -85.86 -40.15 10.66
N LEU A 700 -86.54 -40.64 9.62
CA LEU A 700 -88.01 -40.78 9.59
C LEU A 700 -88.56 -41.41 10.89
N GLY A 701 -87.81 -42.33 11.51
CA GLY A 701 -88.16 -42.95 12.80
C GLY A 701 -88.46 -41.97 13.92
N GLN A 702 -87.74 -40.85 14.06
CA GLN A 702 -88.05 -39.85 15.11
C GLN A 702 -89.32 -39.04 14.83
N ALA A 703 -89.71 -38.90 13.56
CA ALA A 703 -90.99 -38.29 13.20
C ALA A 703 -92.15 -39.29 13.39
N VAL A 704 -91.95 -40.56 13.06
CA VAL A 704 -92.93 -41.63 13.22
C VAL A 704 -93.19 -41.96 14.69
N ASP A 705 -92.15 -42.08 15.53
CA ASP A 705 -92.30 -42.29 16.98
C ASP A 705 -93.07 -41.16 17.66
N LYS A 706 -92.89 -39.92 17.18
CA LYS A 706 -93.61 -38.76 17.72
C LYS A 706 -95.07 -38.75 17.27
N LEU A 707 -95.34 -39.07 15.99
CA LEU A 707 -96.69 -39.19 15.46
C LEU A 707 -97.49 -40.32 16.14
N LEU A 708 -96.84 -41.47 16.40
CA LEU A 708 -97.48 -42.62 17.08
C LEU A 708 -97.79 -42.32 18.55
N LYS A 709 -96.91 -41.60 19.27
CA LYS A 709 -97.18 -41.15 20.64
C LYS A 709 -98.32 -40.13 20.72
N ASP A 710 -98.38 -39.19 19.78
CA ASP A 710 -99.45 -38.18 19.72
C ASP A 710 -100.81 -38.79 19.30
N LEU A 711 -100.82 -39.94 18.60
CA LEU A 711 -102.04 -40.63 18.17
C LEU A 711 -102.57 -41.68 19.17
N PHE A 712 -101.72 -42.32 19.97
CA PHE A 712 -102.12 -43.48 20.80
C PHE A 712 -101.87 -43.36 22.32
N GLY A 713 -101.18 -42.32 22.79
CA GLY A 713 -101.23 -41.91 24.21
C GLY A 713 -100.74 -42.92 25.25
N ASN A 714 -99.40 -43.11 25.32
CA ASN A 714 -98.63 -43.94 26.27
C ASN A 714 -98.89 -45.46 26.23
#